data_AF-A0A1E1VYY5-F1
#
_entry.id   AF-A0A1E1VYY5-F1
#
_cell.length_a   1.000
_cell.length_b   1.000
_cell.length_c   1.000
_cell.angle_alpha   90.00
_cell.angle_beta   90.00
_cell.angle_gamma   90.00
#
_symmetry.space_group_name_H-M   'P 1'
#
loop_
_entity.id
_entity.type
_entity.pdbx_description
1 polymer ?
#
loop_
_entity_poly.entity_id
_entity_poly.type
_entity_poly.pdbx_seq_one_letter_code
_entity_poly.pdbx_strand_id
1 'polypeptide(L)'
;MRWWSVVCAVVIASTTVWADTVSSSNNGTVTTAVSASVLGAGDAALALREVAMLVLRATGVVALPAPSPPACVVPDDAACLQGTLRALTAGTATVAIVAVPAGAAPSAWDLRESGIQELGEITAPSRRACLATKPPARSLLDLTDSTLAAKYHIPDEEIYSQIRELEHNFTMETCDETYCNGTLTPDWCKDYTCATLLTSGDAEAKVMWREVLNHRLYATVRPLGEYLSNVSSALSSRSLIACDWAPEVFGLRTLKAETLGPPPCISPQPCPFETRRIVTFINIRELARAPSAVRALVRLDISKEDMRKLAEDAYNQGPSKAARLFFDALPTSVRTSEVRVAVLLPNDTRREIYDGRAIAAAAALAEEVLEEEWQQLTVRFKVETFDDKCHTQRAYKYMHDAPASSEFGALSALAGPACGAAWADVARQSPAHNLPLLAYTPQAPASTSHDNTDTKLQILAAGDAREAASALADFMSRQGWRRLAALSEPATRPLIDAIRLHVKLEVHVEMPENDSFVDVGVIQQWASNAAKENARIFYLCVEDARVTRAALCAARAFGLTPGAGVVWLLCNTHKADWLNSRTHENCTTRELEEMAAGHFTVTPEWALKWENKTLNVSDERRVWENRWRTHCRRLALASSGNTIACDSAPGPTIALLYDILRQWAAALRNFLQVHPTAVDDLHNLLHVKYITNNMTKNAFTGLTGPFEWTTTDGAYSRIGTTILSQWNLKIGARKVGTWAKGSLDLDNSALKWYTTDGRKPDDGSERCALQGFADILHADCRTAFVALGALLVAILILALAGTAIHCKRRAEREYRKRLQALGMRPLANKPPGLDRWEIPRERVVINRKLGTGAFGTVYGGHALLAEDRGWSAVAVKTLKAGATTEEKLDFLSEAEAMKRFDHKNVVRLLGVVTKTEPVCTVMEFMLYGDLKNYLLARRHLAMGSGEEESEGREVDEASPRRL
;
A
#
# COMPACT_ATOMS: atom_id res chain seq x y z
N MET A 1 -25.46 -2.92 -15.48
CA MET A 1 -25.80 -1.80 -16.40
C MET A 1 -26.05 -0.57 -15.54
N ARG A 2 -25.10 0.40 -15.55
CA ARG A 2 -25.24 1.78 -16.07
C ARG A 2 -26.14 2.69 -15.20
N TRP A 3 -25.79 3.90 -14.76
CA TRP A 3 -24.60 4.79 -14.74
C TRP A 3 -25.06 6.14 -14.11
N TRP A 4 -24.22 6.82 -13.29
CA TRP A 4 -24.00 8.30 -13.19
C TRP A 4 -25.19 9.24 -12.80
N SER A 5 -25.10 10.39 -12.10
CA SER A 5 -24.07 11.21 -11.42
C SER A 5 -24.73 12.39 -10.67
N VAL A 6 -23.94 13.01 -9.79
CA VAL A 6 -24.05 14.29 -9.04
C VAL A 6 -24.35 15.52 -9.93
N VAL A 7 -24.91 16.62 -9.36
CA VAL A 7 -24.37 18.01 -9.35
C VAL A 7 -25.30 19.02 -8.63
N CYS A 8 -24.68 19.82 -7.74
CA CYS A 8 -25.14 21.07 -7.11
C CYS A 8 -25.23 22.25 -8.09
N ALA A 9 -26.09 23.25 -7.84
CA ALA A 9 -25.75 24.68 -7.88
C ALA A 9 -26.94 25.62 -7.53
N VAL A 10 -26.73 26.46 -6.51
CA VAL A 10 -26.94 27.92 -6.42
C VAL A 10 -28.24 28.54 -7.00
N VAL A 11 -28.96 29.27 -6.12
CA VAL A 11 -29.66 30.51 -6.51
C VAL A 11 -29.22 31.64 -5.57
N ILE A 12 -28.44 32.55 -6.15
CA ILE A 12 -28.23 33.93 -5.74
C ILE A 12 -29.54 34.70 -5.95
N ALA A 13 -29.93 35.53 -4.99
CA ALA A 13 -30.82 36.68 -5.20
C ALA A 13 -30.21 37.87 -4.46
N SER A 14 -29.98 39.05 -5.04
CA SER A 14 -30.20 39.54 -6.41
C SER A 14 -29.37 40.83 -6.61
N THR A 15 -28.60 40.86 -7.71
CA THR A 15 -28.39 41.97 -8.67
C THR A 15 -29.00 43.35 -8.29
N THR A 16 -28.30 44.49 -8.33
CA THR A 16 -27.73 45.13 -9.54
C THR A 16 -26.82 46.34 -9.18
N VAL A 17 -25.79 46.56 -10.01
CA VAL A 17 -24.91 47.75 -10.16
C VAL A 17 -23.99 48.00 -8.94
N TRP A 18 -22.66 47.91 -8.96
CA TRP A 18 -21.68 48.27 -10.01
C TRP A 18 -20.70 47.10 -10.26
N ALA A 19 -20.87 46.43 -11.40
CA ALA A 19 -19.73 45.90 -12.13
C ALA A 19 -19.05 47.10 -12.78
N ASP A 20 -17.92 47.53 -12.22
CA ASP A 20 -16.82 48.27 -12.87
C ASP A 20 -15.84 48.89 -11.83
N THR A 21 -15.44 48.17 -10.78
CA THR A 21 -14.20 48.49 -10.02
C THR A 21 -13.64 47.25 -9.30
N VAL A 22 -13.37 46.18 -10.03
CA VAL A 22 -12.12 45.43 -9.79
C VAL A 22 -11.55 45.21 -11.18
N SER A 23 -11.10 46.33 -11.75
CA SER A 23 -10.27 46.27 -12.93
C SER A 23 -9.06 45.40 -12.58
N SER A 24 -8.63 44.63 -13.57
CA SER A 24 -7.25 44.20 -13.73
C SER A 24 -6.32 45.43 -13.78
N SER A 25 -6.19 46.18 -12.69
CA SER A 25 -5.16 47.19 -12.56
C SER A 25 -3.93 46.53 -12.00
N ASN A 26 -2.93 46.40 -12.87
CA ASN A 26 -1.52 46.37 -12.50
C ASN A 26 -1.26 47.32 -11.33
N ASN A 27 -1.15 46.78 -10.12
CA ASN A 27 -0.33 47.20 -8.98
C ASN A 27 -0.89 46.50 -7.74
N GLY A 28 -0.16 45.52 -7.22
CA GLY A 28 -0.50 44.60 -6.13
C GLY A 28 -0.90 45.26 -4.81
N THR A 29 -2.07 45.90 -4.80
CA THR A 29 -2.75 46.50 -3.66
C THR A 29 -3.67 45.45 -3.03
N VAL A 30 -3.39 45.14 -1.77
CA VAL A 30 -4.05 44.15 -0.93
C VAL A 30 -4.84 44.93 0.13
N THR A 31 -6.15 44.72 0.23
CA THR A 31 -6.97 45.35 1.28
C THR A 31 -7.01 44.48 2.52
N THR A 32 -6.72 45.07 3.68
CA THR A 32 -6.80 44.44 5.01
C THR A 32 -8.00 44.99 5.76
N ALA A 33 -8.96 44.14 6.16
CA ALA A 33 -10.08 44.56 6.98
C ALA A 33 -10.00 43.85 8.33
N VAL A 34 -9.75 44.60 9.40
CA VAL A 34 -9.65 44.04 10.74
C VAL A 34 -10.89 44.41 11.54
N SER A 35 -11.54 43.40 12.12
CA SER A 35 -12.70 43.51 12.99
C SER A 35 -12.34 42.96 14.37
N ALA A 36 -11.46 43.65 15.08
CA ALA A 36 -11.16 43.31 16.46
C ALA A 36 -12.16 44.01 17.39
N SER A 37 -12.92 43.23 18.17
CA SER A 37 -13.80 43.74 19.23
C SER A 37 -13.31 43.21 20.58
N VAL A 38 -12.12 43.67 20.99
CA VAL A 38 -11.69 43.51 22.37
C VAL A 38 -12.45 44.57 23.19
N LEU A 39 -13.36 44.16 24.06
CA LEU A 39 -14.11 45.08 24.93
C LEU A 39 -13.12 45.83 25.84
N GLY A 40 -13.13 47.17 25.75
CA GLY A 40 -12.12 48.06 26.36
C GLY A 40 -11.03 48.55 25.39
N ALA A 41 -11.05 48.11 24.13
CA ALA A 41 -9.93 48.24 23.21
C ALA A 41 -10.36 48.65 21.77
N GLY A 42 -11.21 49.68 21.67
CA GLY A 42 -11.39 50.37 20.38
C GLY A 42 -10.04 50.79 19.79
N ASP A 43 -9.14 51.27 20.65
CA ASP A 43 -7.81 51.73 20.25
C ASP A 43 -6.84 50.56 19.96
N ALA A 44 -6.86 49.48 20.75
CA ALA A 44 -6.01 48.31 20.51
C ALA A 44 -6.40 47.55 19.24
N ALA A 45 -7.70 47.45 18.95
CA ALA A 45 -8.21 46.86 17.72
C ALA A 45 -7.76 47.63 16.47
N LEU A 46 -7.85 48.96 16.53
CA LEU A 46 -7.38 49.83 15.47
C LEU A 46 -5.86 49.73 15.32
N ALA A 47 -5.10 49.64 16.41
CA ALA A 47 -3.66 49.51 16.36
C ALA A 47 -3.21 48.13 15.86
N LEU A 48 -3.88 47.05 16.23
CA LEU A 48 -3.61 45.70 15.70
C LEU A 48 -3.78 45.62 14.18
N ARG A 49 -4.78 46.34 13.65
CA ARG A 49 -4.93 46.50 12.20
C ARG A 49 -3.72 47.16 11.58
N GLU A 50 -3.26 48.27 12.16
CA GLU A 50 -2.06 48.97 11.70
C GLU A 50 -0.82 48.09 11.85
N VAL A 51 -0.76 47.22 12.87
CA VAL A 51 0.31 46.25 13.04
C VAL A 51 0.34 45.24 11.89
N ALA A 52 -0.79 44.58 11.62
CA ALA A 52 -0.91 43.63 10.51
C ALA A 52 -0.59 44.27 9.15
N MET A 53 -0.97 45.54 8.93
CA MET A 53 -0.60 46.28 7.73
C MET A 53 0.89 46.52 7.60
N LEU A 54 1.57 46.88 8.70
CA LEU A 54 3.01 47.08 8.70
C LEU A 54 3.75 45.76 8.44
N VAL A 55 3.28 44.62 8.99
CA VAL A 55 3.81 43.27 8.63
C VAL A 55 3.72 43.05 7.12
N LEU A 56 2.54 43.23 6.55
CA LEU A 56 2.30 42.99 5.13
C LEU A 56 3.16 43.91 4.25
N ARG A 57 3.24 45.21 4.60
CA ARG A 57 4.09 46.18 3.88
C ARG A 57 5.57 45.85 3.97
N ALA A 58 6.05 45.38 5.13
CA ALA A 58 7.43 44.94 5.29
C ALA A 58 7.78 43.74 4.39
N THR A 59 6.79 42.90 4.07
CA THR A 59 6.95 41.78 3.13
C THR A 59 6.74 42.14 1.65
N GLY A 60 6.66 43.45 1.34
CA GLY A 60 6.49 43.95 -0.04
C GLY A 60 5.06 43.95 -0.55
N VAL A 61 4.07 43.69 0.32
CA VAL A 61 2.64 43.68 -0.03
C VAL A 61 2.04 45.07 0.23
N VAL A 62 1.42 45.68 -0.78
CA VAL A 62 0.81 47.01 -0.62
C VAL A 62 -0.51 46.88 0.13
N ALA A 63 -0.49 47.01 1.46
CA ALA A 63 -1.69 46.86 2.30
C ALA A 63 -2.47 48.17 2.55
N LEU A 64 -3.80 48.15 2.46
CA LEU A 64 -4.71 49.28 2.80
C LEU A 64 -5.72 48.91 3.91
N PRO A 65 -6.00 49.80 4.87
CA PRO A 65 -6.98 49.54 5.92
C PRO A 65 -8.40 49.66 5.37
N ALA A 66 -9.26 48.70 5.72
CA ALA A 66 -10.69 48.73 5.45
C ALA A 66 -11.48 48.64 6.78
N PRO A 67 -12.61 49.35 6.90
CA PRO A 67 -13.48 49.24 8.07
C PRO A 67 -14.15 47.86 8.14
N SER A 68 -14.49 47.43 9.36
CA SER A 68 -15.31 46.23 9.54
C SER A 68 -16.70 46.44 8.92
N PRO A 69 -17.39 45.35 8.50
CA PRO A 69 -18.73 45.45 7.95
C PRO A 69 -19.69 46.09 8.97
N PRO A 70 -20.73 46.84 8.52
CA PRO A 70 -21.54 47.74 9.35
C PRO A 70 -22.32 47.09 10.51
N ALA A 71 -22.42 45.76 10.55
CA ALA A 71 -23.03 45.02 11.66
C ALA A 71 -22.11 44.83 12.87
N CYS A 72 -20.81 45.13 12.77
CA CYS A 72 -19.79 44.81 13.78
C CYS A 72 -19.68 45.83 14.93
N VAL A 73 -20.75 46.57 15.25
CA VAL A 73 -20.73 47.60 16.30
C VAL A 73 -20.84 46.99 17.71
N VAL A 74 -21.37 45.77 17.83
CA VAL A 74 -21.59 45.08 19.12
C VAL A 74 -20.79 43.77 19.18
N PRO A 75 -20.01 43.52 20.26
CA PRO A 75 -19.07 42.39 20.38
C PRO A 75 -19.71 40.99 20.49
N ASP A 76 -21.03 40.87 20.46
CA ASP A 76 -21.76 39.62 20.75
C ASP A 76 -22.58 39.07 19.57
N ASP A 77 -22.50 39.68 18.39
CA ASP A 77 -23.37 39.27 17.28
C ASP A 77 -22.67 38.27 16.35
N ALA A 78 -23.26 37.07 16.22
CA ALA A 78 -22.91 36.08 15.18
C ALA A 78 -22.95 36.70 13.77
N ALA A 79 -23.73 37.76 13.57
CA ALA A 79 -23.75 38.55 12.34
C ALA A 79 -22.39 39.21 12.02
N CYS A 80 -21.57 39.55 13.01
CA CYS A 80 -20.27 40.18 12.76
C CYS A 80 -19.23 39.18 12.20
N LEU A 81 -19.16 37.97 12.76
CA LEU A 81 -18.34 36.89 12.22
C LEU A 81 -18.80 36.55 10.80
N GLN A 82 -20.11 36.38 10.60
CA GLN A 82 -20.67 36.06 9.29
C GLN A 82 -20.44 37.17 8.26
N GLY A 83 -20.56 38.45 8.65
CA GLY A 83 -20.25 39.60 7.79
C GLY A 83 -18.78 39.65 7.40
N THR A 84 -17.87 39.36 8.33
CA THR A 84 -16.42 39.36 8.09
C THR A 84 -16.00 38.20 7.17
N LEU A 85 -16.53 37.00 7.39
CA LEU A 85 -16.32 35.86 6.50
C LEU A 85 -16.84 36.15 5.09
N ARG A 86 -18.01 36.78 4.95
CA ARG A 86 -18.52 37.24 3.65
C ARG A 86 -17.57 38.22 2.98
N ALA A 87 -17.06 39.21 3.72
CA ALA A 87 -16.10 40.19 3.18
C ALA A 87 -14.79 39.54 2.70
N LEU A 88 -14.29 38.54 3.42
CA LEU A 88 -13.12 37.73 3.02
C LEU A 88 -13.40 36.92 1.75
N THR A 89 -14.54 36.22 1.68
CA THR A 89 -14.91 35.41 0.51
C THR A 89 -15.21 36.25 -0.74
N ALA A 90 -15.75 37.47 -0.56
CA ALA A 90 -16.08 38.40 -1.64
C ALA A 90 -14.88 39.23 -2.14
N GLY A 91 -13.67 39.00 -1.59
CA GLY A 91 -12.44 39.67 -2.03
C GLY A 91 -12.28 41.13 -1.58
N THR A 92 -13.22 41.65 -0.79
CA THR A 92 -13.13 43.03 -0.24
C THR A 92 -12.07 43.17 0.85
N ALA A 93 -11.74 42.06 1.52
CA ALA A 93 -10.68 41.96 2.52
C ALA A 93 -9.87 40.68 2.32
N THR A 94 -8.58 40.71 2.65
CA THR A 94 -7.67 39.56 2.49
C THR A 94 -7.16 38.99 3.81
N VAL A 95 -7.14 39.81 4.86
CA VAL A 95 -6.78 39.43 6.24
C VAL A 95 -7.79 40.08 7.17
N ALA A 96 -8.30 39.30 8.13
CA ALA A 96 -9.12 39.78 9.22
C ALA A 96 -8.68 39.18 10.55
N ILE A 97 -8.72 40.01 11.61
CA ILE A 97 -8.51 39.57 12.99
C ILE A 97 -9.85 39.74 13.69
N VAL A 98 -10.39 38.68 14.28
CA VAL A 98 -11.74 38.64 14.87
C VAL A 98 -11.70 38.00 16.25
N ALA A 99 -12.44 38.55 17.21
CA ALA A 99 -12.64 37.93 18.51
C ALA A 99 -13.76 36.88 18.42
N VAL A 100 -13.46 35.62 18.77
CA VAL A 100 -14.40 34.50 18.66
C VAL A 100 -14.50 33.77 20.01
N PRO A 101 -15.71 33.41 20.48
CA PRO A 101 -15.88 32.49 21.62
C PRO A 101 -15.29 31.11 21.28
N ALA A 102 -14.65 30.44 22.26
CA ALA A 102 -14.05 29.13 22.04
C ALA A 102 -15.04 28.07 21.49
N GLY A 103 -16.33 28.16 21.84
CA GLY A 103 -17.38 27.25 21.34
C GLY A 103 -18.05 27.67 20.02
N ALA A 104 -17.74 28.86 19.48
CA ALA A 104 -18.40 29.42 18.30
C ALA A 104 -17.46 29.61 17.09
N ALA A 105 -16.24 29.06 17.15
CA ALA A 105 -15.32 29.04 16.03
C ALA A 105 -15.91 28.21 14.86
N PRO A 106 -15.90 28.72 13.61
CA PRO A 106 -16.31 27.94 12.44
C PRO A 106 -15.42 26.70 12.27
N SER A 107 -15.91 25.66 11.58
CA SER A 107 -15.10 24.48 11.34
C SER A 107 -13.94 24.80 10.37
N ALA A 108 -12.74 24.31 10.67
CA ALA A 108 -11.57 24.52 9.83
C ALA A 108 -11.75 23.96 8.40
N TRP A 109 -12.61 22.95 8.23
CA TRP A 109 -12.94 22.37 6.92
C TRP A 109 -13.74 23.36 6.06
N ASP A 110 -14.82 23.93 6.60
CA ASP A 110 -15.70 24.85 5.87
C ASP A 110 -14.98 26.13 5.43
N LEU A 111 -14.05 26.60 6.27
CA LEU A 111 -13.21 27.76 5.97
C LEU A 111 -12.26 27.44 4.80
N ARG A 112 -11.60 26.28 4.82
CA ARG A 112 -10.67 25.86 3.76
C ARG A 112 -11.36 25.68 2.41
N GLU A 113 -12.55 25.09 2.36
CA GLU A 113 -13.34 24.98 1.11
C GLU A 113 -13.66 26.36 0.52
N SER A 114 -13.89 27.33 1.40
CA SER A 114 -14.17 28.73 1.05
C SER A 114 -12.91 29.55 0.71
N GLY A 115 -11.71 28.94 0.74
CA GLY A 115 -10.44 29.62 0.46
C GLY A 115 -9.88 30.44 1.62
N ILE A 116 -10.41 30.26 2.83
CA ILE A 116 -10.03 30.96 4.06
C ILE A 116 -9.24 30.00 4.97
N GLN A 117 -8.10 30.47 5.48
CA GLN A 117 -7.39 29.81 6.57
C GLN A 117 -7.75 30.48 7.89
N GLU A 118 -8.15 29.69 8.88
CA GLU A 118 -8.06 30.08 10.28
C GLU A 118 -6.64 29.84 10.77
N LEU A 119 -6.03 30.86 11.35
CA LEU A 119 -4.80 30.74 12.12
C LEU A 119 -5.15 30.86 13.60
N GLY A 120 -4.45 30.08 14.41
CA GLY A 120 -4.71 29.92 15.83
C GLY A 120 -4.72 31.22 16.64
N GLU A 121 -4.88 31.06 17.95
CA GLU A 121 -5.05 32.18 18.87
C GLU A 121 -3.84 33.11 18.86
N ILE A 122 -4.07 34.39 18.57
CA ILE A 122 -3.03 35.43 18.71
C ILE A 122 -2.83 35.80 20.19
N THR A 123 -3.83 35.55 21.04
CA THR A 123 -3.79 35.90 22.46
C THR A 123 -4.34 34.77 23.31
N ALA A 124 -3.76 34.59 24.50
CA ALA A 124 -4.25 33.63 25.48
C ALA A 124 -5.75 33.88 25.83
N PRO A 125 -6.54 32.81 25.97
CA PRO A 125 -7.96 32.91 26.24
C PRO A 125 -8.20 33.54 27.60
N SER A 126 -8.78 34.74 27.68
CA SER A 126 -9.16 35.25 28.99
C SER A 126 -10.22 36.35 28.97
N ARG A 127 -11.35 36.09 29.64
CA ARG A 127 -12.35 37.12 29.95
C ARG A 127 -12.30 37.52 31.43
N ARG A 128 -12.24 36.58 32.39
CA ARG A 128 -12.07 36.82 33.85
C ARG A 128 -11.38 35.65 34.54
N ALA A 129 -10.63 35.90 35.61
CA ALA A 129 -9.98 34.87 36.42
C ALA A 129 -10.03 35.24 37.92
N CYS A 130 -10.16 34.22 38.78
CA CYS A 130 -10.11 34.37 40.23
C CYS A 130 -8.94 33.59 40.80
N LEU A 131 -8.21 34.20 41.74
CA LEU A 131 -7.10 33.60 42.46
C LEU A 131 -7.44 33.49 43.95
N ALA A 132 -7.02 32.40 44.58
CA ALA A 132 -7.14 32.19 46.02
C ALA A 132 -5.80 31.78 46.63
N THR A 133 -5.43 32.37 47.77
CA THR A 133 -4.28 31.92 48.55
C THR A 133 -4.62 30.65 49.35
N LYS A 134 -3.57 29.99 49.88
CA LYS A 134 -3.63 28.70 50.60
C LYS A 134 -4.75 28.63 51.67
N PRO A 135 -5.21 27.40 51.98
CA PRO A 135 -6.49 26.75 51.61
C PRO A 135 -7.76 27.21 52.36
N PRO A 136 -8.98 26.78 51.90
CA PRO A 136 -9.25 25.57 51.08
C PRO A 136 -10.10 25.66 49.79
N ALA A 137 -10.39 26.83 49.24
CA ALA A 137 -11.20 26.95 48.01
C ALA A 137 -10.41 26.54 46.75
N ARG A 138 -11.04 25.71 45.91
CA ARG A 138 -10.55 25.28 44.58
C ARG A 138 -11.45 25.77 43.45
N SER A 139 -12.68 26.14 43.78
CA SER A 139 -13.68 26.73 42.88
C SER A 139 -14.40 27.89 43.57
N LEU A 140 -14.89 28.85 42.79
CA LEU A 140 -15.81 29.88 43.32
C LEU A 140 -17.07 29.25 43.92
N LEU A 141 -17.50 28.11 43.39
CA LEU A 141 -18.66 27.39 43.92
C LEU A 141 -18.41 26.80 45.32
N ASP A 142 -17.16 26.64 45.75
CA ASP A 142 -16.87 26.15 47.09
C ASP A 142 -17.31 27.19 48.16
N LEU A 143 -17.47 28.47 47.77
CA LEU A 143 -18.03 29.52 48.61
C LEU A 143 -19.54 29.40 48.82
N THR A 144 -20.20 28.39 48.27
CA THR A 144 -21.56 28.00 48.69
C THR A 144 -21.58 27.36 50.08
N ASP A 145 -20.42 26.98 50.63
CA ASP A 145 -20.27 26.57 52.03
C ASP A 145 -19.83 27.77 52.88
N SER A 146 -20.69 28.18 53.82
CA SER A 146 -20.41 29.31 54.71
C SER A 146 -19.21 29.07 55.65
N THR A 147 -18.93 27.82 56.02
CA THR A 147 -17.77 27.48 56.87
C THR A 147 -16.46 27.62 56.12
N LEU A 148 -16.50 27.36 54.81
CA LEU A 148 -15.35 27.52 53.93
C LEU A 148 -15.15 29.00 53.58
N ALA A 149 -16.23 29.69 53.26
CA ALA A 149 -16.21 31.11 52.96
C ALA A 149 -15.68 31.95 54.13
N ALA A 150 -16.03 31.60 55.37
CA ALA A 150 -15.53 32.26 56.57
C ALA A 150 -13.99 32.29 56.66
N LYS A 151 -13.29 31.31 56.08
CA LYS A 151 -11.81 31.25 56.09
C LYS A 151 -11.17 32.32 55.20
N TYR A 152 -11.92 32.85 54.25
CA TYR A 152 -11.51 33.90 53.32
C TYR A 152 -12.12 35.27 53.67
N HIS A 153 -12.67 35.41 54.88
CA HIS A 153 -13.21 36.66 55.36
C HIS A 153 -12.09 37.63 55.73
N ILE A 154 -12.17 38.86 55.20
CA ILE A 154 -11.29 39.97 55.56
C ILE A 154 -12.16 41.11 56.07
N PRO A 155 -11.95 41.60 57.31
CA PRO A 155 -12.69 42.73 57.84
C PRO A 155 -12.38 44.00 57.05
N ASP A 156 -13.41 44.82 56.82
CA ASP A 156 -13.27 46.08 56.08
C ASP A 156 -12.26 47.03 56.75
N GLU A 157 -12.18 47.06 58.08
CA GLU A 157 -11.20 47.88 58.82
C GLU A 157 -9.74 47.53 58.48
N GLU A 158 -9.45 46.24 58.27
CA GLU A 158 -8.11 45.75 57.91
C GLU A 158 -7.76 46.23 56.48
N ILE A 159 -8.70 46.15 55.54
CA ILE A 159 -8.55 46.67 54.18
C ILE A 159 -8.32 48.20 54.20
N TYR A 160 -9.11 48.95 54.97
CA TYR A 160 -8.99 50.41 55.06
C TYR A 160 -7.70 50.87 55.72
N SER A 161 -7.15 50.10 56.66
CA SER A 161 -5.84 50.40 57.27
C SER A 161 -4.73 50.37 56.21
N GLN A 162 -4.76 49.39 55.31
CA GLN A 162 -3.78 49.26 54.24
C GLN A 162 -3.90 50.39 53.21
N ILE A 163 -5.13 50.79 52.88
CA ILE A 163 -5.38 51.92 51.96
C ILE A 163 -4.89 53.25 52.58
N ARG A 164 -5.12 53.48 53.88
CA ARG A 164 -4.65 54.69 54.59
C ARG A 164 -3.13 54.76 54.77
N GLU A 165 -2.44 53.63 54.84
CA GLU A 165 -0.97 53.60 54.83
C GLU A 165 -0.41 53.95 53.44
N LEU A 166 -1.15 53.64 52.38
CA LEU A 166 -0.79 53.96 50.99
C LEU A 166 -1.11 55.42 50.60
N GLU A 167 -2.10 56.06 51.24
CA GLU A 167 -2.45 57.48 51.04
C GLU A 167 -2.84 58.23 52.34
N HIS A 168 -2.25 59.41 52.55
CA HIS A 168 -2.52 60.26 53.72
C HIS A 168 -3.87 61.02 53.70
N ASN A 169 -4.68 60.94 52.63
CA ASN A 169 -5.89 61.76 52.47
C ASN A 169 -7.10 61.01 51.86
N PHE A 170 -7.42 59.82 52.36
CA PHE A 170 -8.65 59.12 51.97
C PHE A 170 -9.84 59.56 52.84
N THR A 171 -10.94 60.03 52.22
CA THR A 171 -12.18 60.43 52.94
C THR A 171 -13.35 59.51 52.55
N MET A 172 -14.14 59.11 53.55
CA MET A 172 -15.30 58.22 53.44
C MET A 172 -16.53 59.00 52.95
N GLU A 173 -17.05 58.69 51.76
CA GLU A 173 -18.36 59.18 51.32
C GLU A 173 -19.50 58.19 51.63
N THR A 174 -20.64 58.76 51.99
CA THR A 174 -21.77 58.23 52.76
C THR A 174 -22.64 57.17 52.05
N CYS A 175 -23.23 56.30 52.88
CA CYS A 175 -24.07 55.16 52.56
C CYS A 175 -25.47 55.46 51.96
N ASP A 176 -25.93 54.53 51.12
CA ASP A 176 -27.36 54.23 50.91
C ASP A 176 -27.60 52.72 51.13
N GLU A 177 -28.82 52.30 51.48
CA GLU A 177 -29.13 51.00 52.15
C GLU A 177 -28.75 49.71 51.38
N THR A 178 -28.35 49.82 50.10
CA THR A 178 -27.82 48.69 49.29
C THR A 178 -26.38 48.89 48.80
N TYR A 179 -25.72 49.97 49.20
CA TYR A 179 -24.41 50.39 48.69
C TYR A 179 -23.65 51.22 49.75
N CYS A 180 -23.16 50.56 50.80
CA CYS A 180 -22.30 51.21 51.80
C CYS A 180 -20.82 51.05 51.42
N ASN A 181 -20.12 52.17 51.26
CA ASN A 181 -18.67 52.30 51.10
C ASN A 181 -18.00 51.50 49.95
N GLY A 182 -18.76 50.96 49.00
CA GLY A 182 -18.24 50.19 47.87
C GLY A 182 -18.23 48.67 48.02
N THR A 183 -18.59 48.08 49.17
CA THR A 183 -18.74 46.60 49.28
C THR A 183 -20.15 46.17 48.90
N LEU A 184 -20.28 45.20 48.00
CA LEU A 184 -21.53 44.54 47.64
C LEU A 184 -21.72 43.28 48.51
N THR A 185 -22.71 43.30 49.40
CA THR A 185 -22.94 42.24 50.40
C THR A 185 -24.35 41.66 50.23
N PRO A 186 -24.50 40.33 50.02
CA PRO A 186 -25.82 39.72 49.86
C PRO A 186 -26.54 39.60 51.20
N ASP A 187 -27.88 39.58 51.19
CA ASP A 187 -28.68 39.63 52.41
C ASP A 187 -28.38 38.49 53.39
N TRP A 188 -28.06 37.29 52.88
CA TRP A 188 -27.68 36.15 53.71
C TRP A 188 -26.29 36.27 54.35
N CYS A 189 -25.46 37.22 53.94
CA CYS A 189 -24.19 37.52 54.61
C CYS A 189 -24.36 38.42 55.85
N LYS A 190 -25.59 38.83 56.19
CA LYS A 190 -25.90 39.48 57.47
C LYS A 190 -25.91 38.49 58.64
N ASP A 191 -26.31 37.25 58.39
CA ASP A 191 -26.43 36.19 59.39
C ASP A 191 -25.24 35.21 59.41
N TYR A 192 -24.36 35.28 58.40
CA TYR A 192 -23.23 34.36 58.22
C TYR A 192 -21.94 35.13 57.86
N THR A 193 -20.79 34.65 58.36
CA THR A 193 -19.47 35.19 58.00
C THR A 193 -19.08 34.80 56.57
N CYS A 194 -19.04 35.79 55.67
CA CYS A 194 -18.81 35.58 54.24
C CYS A 194 -17.37 35.90 53.80
N ALA A 195 -16.92 35.24 52.74
CA ALA A 195 -15.63 35.52 52.10
C ALA A 195 -15.60 36.93 51.49
N THR A 196 -14.44 37.57 51.46
CA THR A 196 -14.28 38.90 50.82
C THR A 196 -13.60 38.72 49.46
N LEU A 197 -14.33 38.97 48.36
CA LEU A 197 -13.83 38.93 46.97
C LEU A 197 -13.32 40.31 46.57
N LEU A 198 -12.03 40.43 46.28
CA LEU A 198 -11.40 41.68 45.88
C LEU A 198 -11.38 41.82 44.34
N THR A 199 -11.75 42.98 43.79
CA THR A 199 -11.77 43.26 42.33
C THR A 199 -11.12 44.62 42.02
N SER A 200 -10.63 44.88 40.80
CA SER A 200 -9.96 46.16 40.46
C SER A 200 -10.93 47.32 40.28
N GLY A 201 -12.22 47.08 40.08
CA GLY A 201 -13.17 48.18 39.89
C GLY A 201 -14.64 47.79 39.92
N ASP A 202 -15.50 48.81 39.84
CA ASP A 202 -16.95 48.67 39.98
C ASP A 202 -17.60 47.81 38.89
N ALA A 203 -17.04 47.82 37.68
CA ALA A 203 -17.54 47.00 36.57
C ALA A 203 -17.37 45.51 36.87
N GLU A 204 -16.21 45.14 37.39
CA GLU A 204 -15.87 43.77 37.75
C GLU A 204 -16.58 43.34 39.03
N ALA A 205 -16.72 44.25 40.00
CA ALA A 205 -17.52 44.02 41.19
C ALA A 205 -18.98 43.71 40.85
N LYS A 206 -19.60 44.44 39.91
CA LYS A 206 -21.00 44.19 39.48
C LYS A 206 -21.20 42.86 38.77
N VAL A 207 -20.19 42.38 38.03
CA VAL A 207 -20.27 41.07 37.37
C VAL A 207 -20.10 39.96 38.40
N MET A 208 -19.08 40.06 39.27
CA MET A 208 -18.88 39.10 40.34
C MET A 208 -20.07 39.06 41.30
N TRP A 209 -20.68 40.21 41.57
CA TRP A 209 -21.91 40.33 42.35
C TRP A 209 -23.07 39.54 41.74
N ARG A 210 -23.25 39.62 40.42
CA ARG A 210 -24.27 38.83 39.73
C ARG A 210 -24.03 37.33 39.89
N GLU A 211 -22.78 36.90 39.82
CA GLU A 211 -22.39 35.49 40.02
C GLU A 211 -22.61 35.04 41.47
N VAL A 212 -22.29 35.89 42.46
CA VAL A 212 -22.59 35.67 43.87
C VAL A 212 -24.09 35.47 44.10
N LEU A 213 -24.93 36.30 43.48
CA LEU A 213 -26.39 36.18 43.58
C LEU A 213 -26.93 34.94 42.85
N ASN A 214 -26.47 34.69 41.61
CA ASN A 214 -26.94 33.58 40.78
C ASN A 214 -26.61 32.22 41.40
N HIS A 215 -25.44 32.09 42.02
CA HIS A 215 -24.96 30.83 42.60
C HIS A 215 -25.10 30.76 44.12
N ARG A 216 -25.73 31.77 44.76
CA ARG A 216 -25.91 31.89 46.22
C ARG A 216 -24.61 31.66 47.00
N LEU A 217 -23.54 32.36 46.60
CA LEU A 217 -22.25 32.28 47.27
C LEU A 217 -22.29 33.07 48.59
N TYR A 218 -21.69 32.54 49.65
CA TYR A 218 -21.45 33.26 50.91
C TYR A 218 -20.24 34.19 50.76
N ALA A 219 -20.36 35.19 49.89
CA ALA A 219 -19.26 36.09 49.57
C ALA A 219 -19.73 37.55 49.42
N THR A 220 -18.91 38.49 49.87
CA THR A 220 -19.04 39.92 49.61
C THR A 220 -18.06 40.31 48.50
N VAL A 221 -18.40 41.30 47.69
CA VAL A 221 -17.56 41.76 46.58
C VAL A 221 -17.10 43.19 46.84
N ARG A 222 -15.79 43.40 46.82
CA ARG A 222 -15.14 44.68 47.13
C ARG A 222 -14.28 45.14 45.94
N PRO A 223 -14.66 46.23 45.27
CA PRO A 223 -13.79 46.94 44.34
C PRO A 223 -12.73 47.73 45.12
N LEU A 224 -11.48 47.53 44.75
CA LEU A 224 -10.31 48.19 45.35
C LEU A 224 -9.63 49.17 44.40
N GLY A 225 -10.07 49.32 43.16
CA GLY A 225 -9.42 50.24 42.23
C GLY A 225 -8.02 49.77 41.82
N GLU A 226 -7.19 50.76 41.52
CA GLU A 226 -5.75 50.61 41.31
C GLU A 226 -5.00 50.04 42.53
N TYR A 227 -5.61 50.08 43.73
CA TYR A 227 -4.99 49.59 44.95
C TYR A 227 -5.06 48.06 45.11
N LEU A 228 -5.77 47.34 44.23
CA LEU A 228 -5.93 45.88 44.32
C LEU A 228 -4.59 45.14 44.48
N SER A 229 -3.60 45.46 43.64
CA SER A 229 -2.30 44.79 43.67
C SER A 229 -1.53 45.06 44.96
N ASN A 230 -1.54 46.31 45.41
CA ASN A 230 -0.80 46.75 46.60
C ASN A 230 -1.43 46.20 47.89
N VAL A 231 -2.76 46.31 48.02
CA VAL A 231 -3.52 45.81 49.17
C VAL A 231 -3.45 44.28 49.23
N SER A 232 -3.61 43.59 48.10
CA SER A 232 -3.51 42.13 48.09
C SER A 232 -2.10 41.65 48.47
N SER A 233 -1.05 42.35 48.01
CA SER A 233 0.34 42.05 48.39
C SER A 233 0.61 42.29 49.87
N ALA A 234 0.08 43.38 50.44
CA ALA A 234 0.21 43.69 51.86
C ALA A 234 -0.53 42.68 52.75
N LEU A 235 -1.66 42.15 52.27
CA LEU A 235 -2.45 41.12 52.94
C LEU A 235 -2.03 39.68 52.58
N SER A 236 -0.85 39.48 51.99
CA SER A 236 -0.37 38.17 51.53
C SER A 236 -0.24 37.09 52.61
N SER A 237 -0.25 37.47 53.89
CA SER A 237 -0.26 36.57 55.05
C SER A 237 -1.66 36.01 55.39
N ARG A 238 -2.73 36.59 54.82
CA ARG A 238 -4.12 36.17 54.97
C ARG A 238 -4.56 35.24 53.83
N SER A 239 -5.61 34.47 54.10
CA SER A 239 -6.36 33.76 53.07
C SER A 239 -7.29 34.75 52.37
N LEU A 240 -7.01 35.06 51.11
CA LEU A 240 -7.76 36.06 50.33
C LEU A 240 -8.13 35.52 48.95
N ILE A 241 -9.20 36.09 48.38
CA ILE A 241 -9.64 35.78 47.02
C ILE A 241 -9.71 37.09 46.23
N ALA A 242 -9.03 37.12 45.09
CA ALA A 242 -9.04 38.25 44.17
C ALA A 242 -9.57 37.77 42.81
N CYS A 243 -10.62 38.44 42.31
CA CYS A 243 -11.31 38.11 41.08
C CYS A 243 -11.27 39.31 40.15
N ASP A 244 -10.77 39.13 38.93
CA ASP A 244 -10.66 40.26 38.03
C ASP A 244 -10.63 39.89 36.54
N TRP A 245 -10.61 40.93 35.71
CA TRP A 245 -10.18 40.81 34.33
C TRP A 245 -8.78 40.20 34.31
N ALA A 246 -8.68 39.00 33.74
CA ALA A 246 -7.47 38.18 33.79
C ALA A 246 -6.16 38.89 33.38
N PRO A 247 -6.15 39.92 32.52
CA PRO A 247 -4.97 40.75 32.22
C PRO A 247 -4.48 41.62 33.37
N GLU A 248 -5.37 42.12 34.23
CA GLU A 248 -5.01 42.90 35.43
C GLU A 248 -4.58 42.00 36.60
N VAL A 249 -5.01 40.74 36.60
CA VAL A 249 -4.56 39.71 37.57
C VAL A 249 -3.05 39.44 37.52
N PHE A 250 -2.32 39.94 36.52
CA PHE A 250 -0.87 39.75 36.38
C PHE A 250 -0.05 40.42 37.51
N GLY A 251 -0.56 41.51 38.10
CA GLY A 251 0.06 42.19 39.25
C GLY A 251 0.00 41.37 40.55
N LEU A 252 -0.87 40.35 40.60
CA LEU A 252 -1.10 39.49 41.75
C LEU A 252 -0.21 38.22 41.76
N ARG A 253 0.71 38.07 40.79
CA ARG A 253 1.61 36.90 40.66
C ARG A 253 2.59 36.71 41.83
N THR A 254 2.83 37.76 42.62
CA THR A 254 3.65 37.70 43.84
C THR A 254 2.95 36.96 44.98
N LEU A 255 1.63 36.81 44.90
CA LEU A 255 0.85 36.02 45.84
C LEU A 255 1.03 34.54 45.52
N LYS A 256 1.35 33.73 46.54
CA LYS A 256 1.37 32.26 46.43
C LYS A 256 -0.07 31.73 46.34
N ALA A 257 -0.77 32.10 45.27
CA ALA A 257 -2.19 31.84 45.04
C ALA A 257 -2.41 30.85 43.88
N GLU A 258 -3.51 30.10 43.96
CA GLU A 258 -3.97 29.15 42.95
C GLU A 258 -5.21 29.69 42.25
N THR A 259 -5.39 29.37 40.96
CA THR A 259 -6.56 29.79 40.19
C THR A 259 -7.80 28.99 40.62
N LEU A 260 -8.89 29.68 40.94
CA LEU A 260 -10.18 29.05 41.23
C LEU A 260 -10.91 28.62 39.95
N GLY A 261 -11.52 27.44 39.98
CA GLY A 261 -12.43 26.99 38.94
C GLY A 261 -13.65 27.92 38.80
N PRO A 262 -14.07 28.25 37.56
CA PRO A 262 -15.24 29.08 37.33
C PRO A 262 -16.55 28.31 37.58
N PRO A 263 -17.66 29.00 37.90
CA PRO A 263 -18.98 28.40 37.93
C PRO A 263 -19.44 27.96 36.51
N PRO A 264 -20.30 26.93 36.40
CA PRO A 264 -20.82 26.45 35.12
C PRO A 264 -21.79 27.47 34.50
N CYS A 265 -21.65 27.70 33.19
CA CYS A 265 -22.52 28.61 32.43
C CYS A 265 -23.87 27.93 32.12
N ILE A 266 -24.98 28.41 32.69
CA ILE A 266 -26.31 27.76 32.59
C ILE A 266 -27.28 28.52 31.66
N SER A 267 -26.89 29.68 31.10
CA SER A 267 -27.76 30.60 30.34
C SER A 267 -27.31 30.81 28.87
N PRO A 268 -28.22 31.11 27.92
CA PRO A 268 -27.87 31.52 26.55
C PRO A 268 -27.21 32.91 26.45
N GLN A 269 -27.03 33.62 27.56
CA GLN A 269 -26.24 34.85 27.61
C GLN A 269 -24.73 34.55 27.61
N PRO A 270 -23.90 35.41 26.99
CA PRO A 270 -22.47 35.16 26.84
C PRO A 270 -21.78 35.06 28.21
N CYS A 271 -21.13 33.93 28.47
CA CYS A 271 -20.69 33.58 29.82
C CYS A 271 -19.53 34.48 30.29
N PRO A 272 -19.56 34.97 31.55
CA PRO A 272 -18.58 35.94 32.05
C PRO A 272 -17.17 35.37 32.21
N PHE A 273 -17.05 34.04 32.37
CA PHE A 273 -15.79 33.30 32.47
C PHE A 273 -15.40 32.59 31.15
N GLU A 274 -16.21 32.72 30.10
CA GLU A 274 -15.94 32.06 28.82
C GLU A 274 -14.78 32.71 28.08
N THR A 275 -13.88 31.87 27.61
CA THR A 275 -12.63 32.24 27.00
C THR A 275 -12.85 32.71 25.56
N ARG A 276 -12.64 34.00 25.32
CA ARG A 276 -12.56 34.55 23.96
C ARG A 276 -11.14 34.53 23.46
N ARG A 277 -11.04 34.28 22.17
CA ARG A 277 -9.81 34.12 21.42
C ARG A 277 -9.78 35.17 20.33
N ILE A 278 -8.64 35.83 20.16
CA ILE A 278 -8.41 36.65 18.97
C ILE A 278 -7.87 35.70 17.90
N VAL A 279 -8.62 35.54 16.82
CA VAL A 279 -8.36 34.60 15.74
C VAL A 279 -8.03 35.38 14.48
N THR A 280 -7.00 34.95 13.73
CA THR A 280 -6.68 35.54 12.42
C THR A 280 -7.26 34.69 11.31
N PHE A 281 -8.10 35.28 10.47
CA PHE A 281 -8.57 34.68 9.23
C PHE A 281 -7.84 35.29 8.03
N ILE A 282 -7.35 34.44 7.14
CA ILE A 282 -6.62 34.84 5.93
C ILE A 282 -7.30 34.24 4.71
N ASN A 283 -7.62 35.05 3.70
CA ASN A 283 -7.98 34.55 2.39
C ASN A 283 -6.71 34.13 1.65
N ILE A 284 -6.41 32.83 1.66
CA ILE A 284 -5.19 32.28 1.07
C ILE A 284 -5.21 32.44 -0.45
N ARG A 285 -6.38 32.35 -1.10
CA ARG A 285 -6.45 32.44 -2.57
C ARG A 285 -6.00 33.82 -3.06
N GLU A 286 -6.43 34.88 -2.37
CA GLU A 286 -6.04 36.25 -2.69
C GLU A 286 -4.58 36.56 -2.28
N LEU A 287 -4.09 35.98 -1.18
CA LEU A 287 -2.71 36.16 -0.70
C LEU A 287 -1.71 35.10 -1.22
N ALA A 288 -2.13 34.18 -2.10
CA ALA A 288 -1.32 33.06 -2.58
C ALA A 288 -0.01 33.51 -3.26
N ARG A 289 0.01 34.74 -3.79
CA ARG A 289 1.17 35.33 -4.46
C ARG A 289 2.22 35.90 -3.49
N ALA A 290 1.94 35.92 -2.18
CA ALA A 290 2.80 36.48 -1.15
C ALA A 290 2.93 35.54 0.08
N PRO A 291 3.51 34.33 -0.08
CA PRO A 291 3.62 33.35 1.00
C PRO A 291 4.43 33.85 2.21
N SER A 292 5.44 34.70 1.99
CA SER A 292 6.20 35.35 3.06
C SER A 292 5.33 36.25 3.95
N ALA A 293 4.32 36.89 3.37
CA ALA A 293 3.39 37.76 4.07
C ALA A 293 2.44 36.96 4.97
N VAL A 294 1.93 35.83 4.45
CA VAL A 294 1.12 34.88 5.21
C VAL A 294 1.91 34.35 6.41
N ARG A 295 3.15 33.91 6.20
CA ARG A 295 3.98 33.38 7.30
C ARG A 295 4.37 34.43 8.34
N ALA A 296 4.62 35.67 7.92
CA ALA A 296 4.92 36.76 8.84
C ALA A 296 3.71 37.08 9.74
N LEU A 297 2.50 37.02 9.18
CA LEU A 297 1.25 37.13 9.96
C LEU A 297 1.03 35.93 10.89
N VAL A 298 1.36 34.70 10.44
CA VAL A 298 1.28 33.49 11.28
C VAL A 298 2.22 33.56 12.47
N ARG A 299 3.42 34.13 12.29
CA ARG A 299 4.44 34.27 13.35
C ARG A 299 4.21 35.48 14.26
N LEU A 300 3.21 36.31 13.96
CA LEU A 300 2.85 37.46 14.79
C LEU A 300 2.23 36.94 16.10
N ASP A 301 3.09 36.81 17.10
CA ASP A 301 2.73 36.41 18.45
C ASP A 301 2.68 37.68 19.31
N ILE A 302 1.49 38.03 19.80
CA ILE A 302 1.26 39.26 20.55
C ILE A 302 0.92 38.89 21.97
N SER A 303 1.81 39.21 22.90
CA SER A 303 1.57 38.91 24.29
C SER A 303 0.44 39.77 24.84
N LYS A 304 -0.06 39.35 26.00
CA LYS A 304 -1.04 40.10 26.78
C LYS A 304 -0.57 41.51 27.14
N GLU A 305 0.72 41.66 27.42
CA GLU A 305 1.35 42.93 27.78
C GLU A 305 1.51 43.84 26.58
N ASP A 306 1.85 43.25 25.43
CA ASP A 306 1.90 43.95 24.15
C ASP A 306 0.55 44.56 23.79
N MET A 307 -0.54 43.82 23.99
CA MET A 307 -1.90 44.30 23.76
C MET A 307 -2.29 45.49 24.64
N ARG A 308 -1.93 45.45 25.93
CA ARG A 308 -2.20 46.53 26.89
C ARG A 308 -1.46 47.80 26.47
N LYS A 309 -0.15 47.67 26.19
CA LYS A 309 0.68 48.78 25.75
C LYS A 309 0.23 49.33 24.40
N LEU A 310 -0.14 48.46 23.46
CA LEU A 310 -0.67 48.85 22.16
C LEU A 310 -1.98 49.65 22.31
N ALA A 311 -2.86 49.24 23.23
CA ALA A 311 -4.10 49.97 23.53
C ALA A 311 -3.82 51.37 24.11
N GLU A 312 -2.93 51.45 25.10
CA GLU A 312 -2.53 52.70 25.75
C GLU A 312 -1.86 53.66 24.76
N ASP A 313 -0.90 53.17 23.97
CA ASP A 313 -0.22 53.97 22.96
C ASP A 313 -1.18 54.41 21.85
N ALA A 314 -2.16 53.58 21.50
CA ALA A 314 -3.16 53.92 20.49
C ALA A 314 -4.14 54.99 20.97
N TYR A 315 -4.57 54.90 22.23
CA TYR A 315 -5.41 55.92 22.87
C TYR A 315 -4.66 57.26 22.99
N ASN A 316 -3.40 57.22 23.43
CA ASN A 316 -2.62 58.42 23.69
C ASN A 316 -2.02 59.06 22.43
N GLN A 317 -1.63 58.26 21.43
CA GLN A 317 -0.80 58.72 20.31
C GLN A 317 -1.35 58.34 18.93
N GLY A 318 -2.49 57.66 18.89
CA GLY A 318 -3.15 57.19 17.66
C GLY A 318 -2.67 55.80 17.20
N PRO A 319 -3.55 55.03 16.53
CA PRO A 319 -3.29 53.63 16.15
C PRO A 319 -2.05 53.40 15.30
N SER A 320 -1.81 54.24 14.29
CA SER A 320 -0.68 54.04 13.36
C SER A 320 0.67 54.30 14.03
N LYS A 321 0.73 55.22 15.01
CA LYS A 321 1.96 55.51 15.75
C LYS A 321 2.23 54.44 16.81
N ALA A 322 1.18 53.96 17.48
CA ALA A 322 1.24 52.82 18.39
C ALA A 322 1.77 51.56 17.71
N ALA A 323 1.28 51.26 16.50
CA ALA A 323 1.76 50.11 15.73
C ALA A 323 3.24 50.20 15.37
N ARG A 324 3.74 51.40 15.02
CA ARG A 324 5.18 51.60 14.75
C ARG A 324 6.02 51.43 16.01
N LEU A 325 5.59 52.03 17.13
CA LEU A 325 6.26 51.86 18.42
C LEU A 325 6.29 50.41 18.86
N PHE A 326 5.23 49.65 18.58
CA PHE A 326 5.19 48.21 18.81
C PHE A 326 6.22 47.47 17.97
N PHE A 327 6.33 47.74 16.66
CA PHE A 327 7.37 47.14 15.81
C PHE A 327 8.78 47.51 16.24
N ASP A 328 9.01 48.77 16.57
CA ASP A 328 10.33 49.28 16.97
C ASP A 328 10.74 48.72 18.35
N ALA A 329 9.78 48.37 19.19
CA ALA A 329 10.00 47.75 20.50
C ALA A 329 10.13 46.21 20.46
N LEU A 330 9.75 45.56 19.35
CA LEU A 330 9.98 44.13 19.19
C LEU A 330 11.50 43.89 19.23
N PRO A 331 12.00 42.99 20.09
CA PRO A 331 13.42 42.70 20.12
C PRO A 331 13.85 42.22 18.73
N THR A 332 14.86 42.85 18.14
CA THR A 332 15.57 42.37 16.94
C THR A 332 16.35 41.08 17.18
N SER A 333 15.99 40.34 18.24
CA SER A 333 16.27 38.94 18.41
C SER A 333 15.83 38.23 17.14
N VAL A 334 16.83 37.87 16.32
CA VAL A 334 16.68 36.86 15.28
C VAL A 334 16.21 35.61 16.02
N ARG A 335 14.88 35.41 16.11
CA ARG A 335 14.34 34.10 16.51
C ARG A 335 14.95 33.14 15.52
N THR A 336 15.91 32.34 15.96
CA THR A 336 16.57 31.37 15.11
C THR A 336 15.48 30.46 14.58
N SER A 337 15.28 30.47 13.26
CA SER A 337 14.29 29.57 12.65
C SER A 337 14.68 28.15 13.02
N GLU A 338 13.71 27.33 13.41
CA GLU A 338 13.97 25.95 13.78
C GLU A 338 13.64 25.04 12.61
N VAL A 339 14.50 24.06 12.36
CA VAL A 339 14.25 22.98 11.41
C VAL A 339 14.35 21.66 12.14
N ARG A 340 13.37 20.80 11.91
CA ARG A 340 13.21 19.54 12.64
C ARG A 340 13.30 18.35 11.71
N VAL A 341 13.79 17.24 12.25
CA VAL A 341 13.53 15.89 11.73
C VAL A 341 12.83 15.12 12.83
N ALA A 342 11.71 14.51 12.49
CA ALA A 342 10.99 13.66 13.43
C ALA A 342 11.44 12.21 13.26
N VAL A 343 11.75 11.54 14.37
CA VAL A 343 12.15 10.13 14.40
C VAL A 343 11.00 9.33 15.01
N LEU A 344 10.42 8.44 14.21
CA LEU A 344 9.35 7.54 14.65
C LEU A 344 9.96 6.30 15.29
N LEU A 345 9.76 6.17 16.60
CA LEU A 345 10.37 5.15 17.44
C LEU A 345 9.31 4.17 17.94
N PRO A 346 9.58 2.86 17.92
CA PRO A 346 8.70 1.87 18.54
C PRO A 346 9.01 1.79 20.04
N ASN A 347 8.66 2.82 20.81
CA ASN A 347 8.78 2.77 22.26
C ASN A 347 7.64 1.90 22.83
N ASP A 348 7.85 1.23 23.97
CA ASP A 348 6.87 0.33 24.59
C ASP A 348 6.34 -0.85 23.72
N THR A 349 6.96 -1.15 22.58
CA THR A 349 6.62 -2.35 21.80
C THR A 349 7.06 -3.63 22.52
N ARG A 350 6.33 -4.73 22.32
CA ARG A 350 6.76 -6.05 22.81
C ARG A 350 7.69 -6.78 21.83
N ARG A 351 7.87 -6.25 20.61
CA ARG A 351 8.79 -6.80 19.60
C ARG A 351 10.24 -6.71 20.08
N GLU A 352 10.92 -7.84 20.17
CA GLU A 352 12.27 -7.93 20.75
C GLU A 352 13.38 -7.38 19.85
N ILE A 353 13.09 -7.17 18.56
CA ILE A 353 14.06 -6.69 17.56
C ILE A 353 14.44 -5.22 17.78
N TYR A 354 13.51 -4.38 18.24
CA TYR A 354 13.74 -2.96 18.44
C TYR A 354 14.07 -2.63 19.90
N ASP A 355 14.78 -1.53 20.09
CA ASP A 355 14.99 -0.93 21.41
C ASP A 355 14.78 0.58 21.25
N GLY A 356 13.56 1.04 21.54
CA GLY A 356 13.18 2.44 21.37
C GLY A 356 14.08 3.41 22.14
N ARG A 357 14.60 3.00 23.30
CA ARG A 357 15.49 3.83 24.14
C ARG A 357 16.87 3.98 23.51
N ALA A 358 17.40 2.88 22.99
CA ALA A 358 18.68 2.86 22.28
C ALA A 358 18.64 3.74 21.03
N ILE A 359 17.52 3.72 20.30
CA ILE A 359 17.30 4.56 19.12
C ILE A 359 17.11 6.04 19.52
N ALA A 360 16.33 6.33 20.56
CA ALA A 360 16.16 7.69 21.10
C ALA A 360 17.51 8.30 21.54
N ALA A 361 18.39 7.50 22.16
CA ALA A 361 19.71 7.95 22.56
C ALA A 361 20.61 8.34 21.36
N ALA A 362 20.48 7.63 20.23
CA ALA A 362 21.20 7.98 19.00
C ALA A 362 20.64 9.25 18.35
N ALA A 363 19.32 9.43 18.36
CA ALA A 363 18.66 10.65 17.91
C ALA A 363 19.11 11.88 18.73
N ALA A 364 19.09 11.78 20.06
CA ALA A 364 19.54 12.84 20.97
C ALA A 364 21.03 13.16 20.78
N LEU A 365 21.88 12.15 20.59
CA LEU A 365 23.30 12.35 20.32
C LEU A 365 23.54 13.03 18.96
N ALA A 366 22.73 12.70 17.95
CA ALA A 366 22.80 13.37 16.65
C ALA A 366 22.42 14.85 16.77
N GLU A 367 21.37 15.17 17.52
CA GLU A 367 20.97 16.57 17.79
C GLU A 367 22.10 17.36 18.46
N GLU A 368 22.69 16.83 19.54
CA GLU A 368 23.78 17.50 20.26
C GLU A 368 24.96 17.83 19.33
N VAL A 369 25.40 16.87 18.52
CA VAL A 369 26.51 17.07 17.58
C VAL A 369 26.13 18.05 16.47
N LEU A 370 24.90 17.98 15.98
CA LEU A 370 24.44 18.88 14.91
C LEU A 370 24.23 20.30 15.42
N GLU A 371 23.82 20.50 16.67
CA GLU A 371 23.71 21.83 17.28
C GLU A 371 25.08 22.52 17.33
N GLU A 372 26.17 21.79 17.61
CA GLU A 372 27.55 22.29 17.51
C GLU A 372 27.94 22.61 16.05
N GLU A 373 27.63 21.71 15.10
CA GLU A 373 27.97 21.89 13.68
C GLU A 373 27.19 23.03 12.99
N TRP A 374 26.07 23.48 13.57
CA TRP A 374 25.17 24.50 13.02
C TRP A 374 25.26 25.86 13.71
N GLN A 375 26.16 26.05 14.69
CA GLN A 375 26.30 27.31 15.44
C GLN A 375 26.50 28.57 14.56
N GLN A 376 27.02 28.41 13.35
CA GLN A 376 27.28 29.51 12.41
C GLN A 376 26.05 29.94 11.60
N LEU A 377 24.95 29.18 11.67
CA LEU A 377 23.70 29.48 10.97
C LEU A 377 22.71 30.17 11.90
N THR A 378 21.87 31.02 11.32
CA THR A 378 20.71 31.61 12.01
C THR A 378 19.56 30.62 12.20
N VAL A 379 19.79 29.33 11.92
CA VAL A 379 18.80 28.26 11.95
C VAL A 379 19.28 27.16 12.90
N ARG A 380 18.42 26.70 13.82
CA ARG A 380 18.71 25.57 14.71
C ARG A 380 18.17 24.27 14.11
N PHE A 381 18.98 23.22 14.11
CA PHE A 381 18.55 21.86 13.78
C PHE A 381 18.10 21.12 15.04
N LYS A 382 16.93 20.49 15.02
CA LYS A 382 16.40 19.69 16.13
C LYS A 382 15.96 18.30 15.68
N VAL A 383 16.04 17.33 16.58
CA VAL A 383 15.56 15.97 16.34
C VAL A 383 14.42 15.68 17.31
N GLU A 384 13.21 15.64 16.78
CA GLU A 384 12.02 15.27 17.55
C GLU A 384 11.90 13.74 17.58
N THR A 385 11.41 13.18 18.68
CA THR A 385 11.13 11.74 18.76
C THR A 385 9.65 11.53 19.04
N PHE A 386 9.04 10.57 18.35
CA PHE A 386 7.63 10.25 18.52
C PHE A 386 7.46 8.74 18.66
N ASP A 387 6.68 8.33 19.66
CA ASP A 387 6.41 6.92 19.92
C ASP A 387 5.24 6.40 19.08
N ASP A 388 5.58 5.68 18.00
CA ASP A 388 4.60 5.06 17.11
C ASP A 388 4.08 3.70 17.62
N LYS A 389 4.69 3.14 18.67
CA LYS A 389 4.40 1.79 19.21
C LYS A 389 4.37 0.70 18.15
N CYS A 390 5.12 0.85 17.07
CA CYS A 390 5.07 -0.08 15.93
C CYS A 390 3.65 -0.26 15.34
N HIS A 391 2.78 0.75 15.49
CA HIS A 391 1.37 0.67 15.11
C HIS A 391 1.03 1.66 14.00
N THR A 392 0.53 1.12 12.89
CA THR A 392 0.23 1.83 11.65
C THR A 392 -0.63 3.08 11.85
N GLN A 393 -1.70 2.98 12.65
CA GLN A 393 -2.59 4.13 12.93
C GLN A 393 -1.90 5.26 13.71
N ARG A 394 -0.92 4.95 14.56
CA ARG A 394 -0.20 5.97 15.35
C ARG A 394 0.87 6.67 14.51
N ALA A 395 1.62 5.91 13.71
CA ALA A 395 2.54 6.47 12.74
C ALA A 395 1.81 7.38 11.75
N TYR A 396 0.64 6.96 11.27
CA TYR A 396 -0.24 7.78 10.42
C TYR A 396 -0.73 9.04 11.14
N LYS A 397 -1.17 8.92 12.39
CA LYS A 397 -1.68 10.05 13.19
C LYS A 397 -0.65 11.18 13.28
N TYR A 398 0.64 10.87 13.41
CA TYR A 398 1.69 11.90 13.41
C TYR A 398 1.68 12.72 12.11
N MET A 399 1.63 12.07 10.94
CA MET A 399 1.58 12.76 9.65
C MET A 399 0.32 13.58 9.43
N HIS A 400 -0.81 13.15 10.00
CA HIS A 400 -2.09 13.86 9.88
C HIS A 400 -2.19 15.06 10.84
N ASP A 401 -1.72 14.90 12.08
CA ASP A 401 -1.83 15.91 13.13
C ASP A 401 -0.73 16.98 13.02
N ALA A 402 0.43 16.63 12.47
CA ALA A 402 1.52 17.57 12.30
C ALA A 402 1.11 18.81 11.45
N PRO A 403 0.45 18.69 10.28
CA PRO A 403 -0.09 19.82 9.52
C PRO A 403 -1.06 20.73 10.26
N ALA A 404 -1.70 20.25 11.32
CA ALA A 404 -2.60 21.04 12.16
C ALA A 404 -1.87 21.81 13.27
N SER A 405 -0.59 21.50 13.54
CA SER A 405 0.27 22.27 14.41
C SER A 405 0.96 23.39 13.63
N SER A 406 1.31 24.49 14.30
CA SER A 406 2.17 25.54 13.75
C SER A 406 3.59 25.05 13.43
N GLU A 407 3.90 23.79 13.71
CA GLU A 407 5.23 23.19 13.67
C GLU A 407 5.50 22.39 12.39
N PHE A 408 4.48 22.05 11.59
CA PHE A 408 4.67 21.31 10.32
C PHE A 408 5.61 22.01 9.34
N GLY A 409 5.55 23.35 9.29
CA GLY A 409 6.40 24.14 8.40
C GLY A 409 7.89 24.02 8.70
N ALA A 410 8.25 23.64 9.93
CA ALA A 410 9.63 23.40 10.36
C ALA A 410 10.09 21.94 10.14
N LEU A 411 9.18 21.00 9.84
CA LEU A 411 9.50 19.59 9.64
C LEU A 411 10.13 19.37 8.26
N SER A 412 11.38 18.93 8.22
CA SER A 412 12.15 18.73 6.97
C SER A 412 12.10 17.29 6.45
N ALA A 413 11.99 16.30 7.33
CA ALA A 413 11.93 14.89 7.00
C ALA A 413 11.41 14.08 8.19
N LEU A 414 11.01 12.83 7.90
CA LEU A 414 10.63 11.82 8.87
C LEU A 414 11.61 10.65 8.80
N ALA A 415 12.27 10.31 9.89
CA ALA A 415 13.10 9.12 10.00
C ALA A 415 12.29 7.97 10.60
N GLY A 416 12.23 6.83 9.89
CA GLY A 416 11.34 5.72 10.23
C GLY A 416 9.94 5.89 9.62
N PRO A 417 8.95 5.09 10.06
CA PRO A 417 8.95 4.10 11.14
C PRO A 417 10.02 3.01 11.06
N ALA A 418 10.44 2.49 12.22
CA ALA A 418 11.35 1.34 12.29
C ALA A 418 10.71 0.03 11.80
N CYS A 419 9.41 -0.12 12.03
CA CYS A 419 8.62 -1.31 11.72
C CYS A 419 8.08 -1.29 10.30
N GLY A 420 8.18 -2.42 9.58
CA GLY A 420 7.81 -2.47 8.17
C GLY A 420 6.34 -2.16 7.87
N ALA A 421 5.40 -2.56 8.73
CA ALA A 421 3.97 -2.29 8.55
C ALA A 421 3.66 -0.79 8.63
N ALA A 422 4.12 -0.14 9.70
CA ALA A 422 3.97 1.29 9.87
C ALA A 422 4.72 2.06 8.76
N TRP A 423 5.92 1.60 8.38
CA TRP A 423 6.68 2.17 7.27
C TRP A 423 5.91 2.16 5.97
N ALA A 424 5.34 1.01 5.58
CA ALA A 424 4.64 0.87 4.32
C ALA A 424 3.50 1.87 4.17
N ASP A 425 2.79 2.18 5.25
CA ASP A 425 1.66 3.11 5.26
C ASP A 425 2.10 4.57 5.22
N VAL A 426 3.08 4.94 6.04
CA VAL A 426 3.71 6.26 6.02
C VAL A 426 4.32 6.54 4.64
N ALA A 427 5.01 5.56 4.04
CA ALA A 427 5.63 5.64 2.72
C ALA A 427 4.65 5.80 1.57
N ARG A 428 3.45 5.21 1.66
CA ARG A 428 2.40 5.42 0.64
C ARG A 428 1.83 6.84 0.67
N GLN A 429 1.90 7.51 1.81
CA GLN A 429 1.25 8.81 1.98
C GLN A 429 2.21 9.99 1.94
N SER A 430 3.50 9.78 2.17
CA SER A 430 4.49 10.86 2.17
C SER A 430 4.46 11.74 0.90
N PRO A 431 4.13 11.23 -0.32
CA PRO A 431 3.97 12.08 -1.50
C PRO A 431 2.85 13.11 -1.40
N ALA A 432 1.77 12.84 -0.66
CA ALA A 432 0.69 13.80 -0.46
C ALA A 432 1.14 15.00 0.40
N HIS A 433 2.22 14.84 1.17
CA HIS A 433 2.78 15.84 2.07
C HIS A 433 4.13 16.40 1.60
N ASN A 434 4.64 15.95 0.44
CA ASN A 434 6.01 16.23 -0.03
C ASN A 434 7.09 15.97 1.03
N LEU A 435 6.87 14.99 1.90
CA LEU A 435 7.71 14.75 3.07
C LEU A 435 8.75 13.64 2.78
N PRO A 436 10.05 13.94 2.83
CA PRO A 436 11.09 12.92 2.70
C PRO A 436 11.07 11.91 3.86
N LEU A 437 11.26 10.63 3.54
CA LEU A 437 11.33 9.55 4.52
C LEU A 437 12.71 8.91 4.55
N LEU A 438 13.29 8.81 5.75
CA LEU A 438 14.63 8.28 5.98
C LEU A 438 14.53 6.91 6.68
N ALA A 439 14.69 5.82 5.94
CA ALA A 439 14.66 4.47 6.47
C ALA A 439 16.02 4.10 7.08
N TYR A 440 16.07 4.00 8.41
CA TYR A 440 17.24 3.55 9.18
C TYR A 440 17.16 2.06 9.58
N THR A 441 16.11 1.37 9.16
CA THR A 441 15.99 -0.10 9.20
C THR A 441 15.83 -0.62 7.78
N PRO A 442 16.13 -1.91 7.51
CA PRO A 442 15.86 -2.51 6.20
C PRO A 442 14.38 -2.40 5.86
N GLN A 443 14.07 -1.71 4.76
CA GLN A 443 12.69 -1.47 4.31
C GLN A 443 12.57 -1.75 2.81
N ALA A 444 11.35 -2.09 2.37
CA ALA A 444 11.03 -2.19 0.96
C ALA A 444 10.40 -0.87 0.47
N PRO A 445 10.64 -0.47 -0.80
CA PRO A 445 9.91 0.63 -1.42
C PRO A 445 8.40 0.36 -1.41
N ALA A 446 7.61 1.34 -1.00
CA ALA A 446 6.15 1.24 -1.09
C ALA A 446 5.69 1.54 -2.53
N SER A 447 4.80 0.71 -3.09
CA SER A 447 4.23 0.96 -4.42
C SER A 447 3.35 2.21 -4.41
N THR A 448 3.81 3.27 -5.07
CA THR A 448 3.00 4.49 -5.26
C THR A 448 2.14 4.32 -6.51
N SER A 449 0.81 4.22 -6.34
CA SER A 449 -0.16 4.04 -7.43
C SER A 449 -0.32 5.28 -8.34
N HIS A 450 0.45 6.34 -8.11
CA HIS A 450 0.43 7.54 -8.91
C HIS A 450 1.77 7.77 -9.59
N ASP A 451 1.67 7.93 -10.91
CA ASP A 451 2.66 8.22 -11.96
C ASP A 451 3.49 9.51 -11.74
N ASN A 452 3.58 10.02 -10.50
CA ASN A 452 4.45 11.14 -10.16
C ASN A 452 5.89 10.61 -9.93
N THR A 453 6.44 9.97 -10.95
CA THR A 453 7.77 9.33 -11.02
C THR A 453 8.94 10.27 -10.74
N ASP A 454 8.65 11.55 -10.57
CA ASP A 454 9.59 12.64 -10.66
C ASP A 454 10.18 13.04 -9.29
N THR A 455 9.61 12.56 -8.17
CA THR A 455 10.06 12.90 -6.82
C THR A 455 10.19 11.68 -5.93
N LYS A 456 11.42 11.17 -5.79
CA LYS A 456 11.76 10.00 -4.99
C LYS A 456 11.91 10.41 -3.52
N LEU A 457 10.83 10.31 -2.74
CA LEU A 457 10.80 10.76 -1.33
C LEU A 457 11.30 9.70 -0.34
N GLN A 458 11.33 8.44 -0.74
CA GLN A 458 11.78 7.33 0.11
C GLN A 458 13.30 7.16 -0.02
N ILE A 459 14.02 7.26 1.09
CA ILE A 459 15.48 7.12 1.17
C ILE A 459 15.80 5.93 2.08
N LEU A 460 16.16 4.80 1.47
CA LEU A 460 16.44 3.53 2.12
C LEU A 460 17.92 3.44 2.50
N ALA A 461 18.29 4.04 3.63
CA ALA A 461 19.68 4.10 4.10
C ALA A 461 20.25 2.74 4.49
N ALA A 462 19.39 1.79 4.89
CA ALA A 462 19.77 0.41 5.16
C ALA A 462 19.92 -0.44 3.88
N GLY A 463 19.52 0.09 2.72
CA GLY A 463 19.36 -0.63 1.46
C GLY A 463 17.93 -1.13 1.25
N ASP A 464 17.62 -1.58 0.03
CA ASP A 464 16.34 -2.18 -0.33
C ASP A 464 16.26 -3.59 0.23
N ALA A 465 15.35 -3.82 1.18
CA ALA A 465 15.19 -5.11 1.85
C ALA A 465 14.89 -6.27 0.88
N ARG A 466 14.37 -5.98 -0.33
CA ARG A 466 14.11 -7.00 -1.36
C ARG A 466 15.39 -7.58 -1.96
N GLU A 467 16.53 -6.92 -1.81
CA GLU A 467 17.83 -7.49 -2.22
C GLU A 467 18.14 -8.78 -1.44
N ALA A 468 17.71 -8.88 -0.18
CA ALA A 468 17.85 -10.11 0.60
C ALA A 468 17.03 -11.26 0.00
N ALA A 469 15.80 -10.97 -0.45
CA ALA A 469 14.95 -11.95 -1.14
C ALA A 469 15.57 -12.38 -2.48
N SER A 470 16.12 -11.44 -3.27
CA SER A 470 16.83 -11.76 -4.52
C SER A 470 18.08 -12.62 -4.28
N ALA A 471 18.86 -12.34 -3.23
CA ALA A 471 20.03 -13.13 -2.86
C ALA A 471 19.64 -14.57 -2.44
N LEU A 472 18.55 -14.72 -1.69
CA LEU A 472 18.00 -16.04 -1.35
C LEU A 472 17.44 -16.76 -2.57
N ALA A 473 16.80 -16.06 -3.50
CA ALA A 473 16.31 -16.64 -4.76
C ALA A 473 17.46 -17.25 -5.58
N ASP A 474 18.57 -16.51 -5.75
CA ASP A 474 19.77 -17.01 -6.42
C ASP A 474 20.37 -18.21 -5.69
N PHE A 475 20.38 -18.19 -4.36
CA PHE A 475 20.86 -19.30 -3.56
C PHE A 475 20.00 -20.56 -3.75
N MET A 476 18.67 -20.44 -3.63
CA MET A 476 17.73 -21.55 -3.82
C MET A 476 17.81 -22.12 -5.24
N SER A 477 17.92 -21.25 -6.25
CA SER A 477 18.13 -21.63 -7.64
C SER A 477 19.40 -22.47 -7.82
N ARG A 478 20.53 -22.07 -7.21
CA ARG A 478 21.78 -22.87 -7.21
C ARG A 478 21.64 -24.18 -6.44
N GLN A 479 20.79 -24.25 -5.41
CA GLN A 479 20.50 -25.49 -4.72
C GLN A 479 19.50 -26.38 -5.48
N GLY A 480 18.82 -25.87 -6.50
CA GLY A 480 17.80 -26.60 -7.25
C GLY A 480 16.48 -26.78 -6.48
N TRP A 481 16.22 -25.91 -5.50
CA TRP A 481 14.97 -25.92 -4.74
C TRP A 481 13.93 -25.05 -5.44
N ARG A 482 12.71 -25.58 -5.64
CA ARG A 482 11.62 -24.90 -6.35
C ARG A 482 10.37 -24.71 -5.53
N ARG A 483 10.32 -25.29 -4.32
CA ARG A 483 9.16 -25.29 -3.42
C ARG A 483 9.58 -24.80 -2.05
N LEU A 484 8.75 -23.98 -1.42
CA LEU A 484 8.98 -23.56 -0.03
C LEU A 484 7.68 -23.37 0.75
N ALA A 485 7.77 -23.49 2.08
CA ALA A 485 6.75 -23.06 3.02
C ALA A 485 7.18 -21.72 3.65
N ALA A 486 6.29 -20.73 3.65
CA ALA A 486 6.58 -19.38 4.11
C ALA A 486 5.71 -18.99 5.31
N LEU A 487 6.30 -18.23 6.22
CA LEU A 487 5.58 -17.49 7.27
C LEU A 487 5.98 -16.02 7.17
N SER A 488 5.00 -15.12 7.02
CA SER A 488 5.24 -13.68 6.91
C SER A 488 4.40 -12.84 7.86
N GLU A 489 4.65 -11.54 7.86
CA GLU A 489 3.76 -10.48 8.36
C GLU A 489 3.42 -9.55 7.17
N PRO A 490 2.37 -8.71 7.26
CA PRO A 490 2.06 -7.75 6.20
C PRO A 490 3.25 -6.82 5.88
N ALA A 491 4.01 -6.46 6.92
CA ALA A 491 5.26 -5.69 6.84
C ALA A 491 6.31 -6.28 5.90
N THR A 492 6.41 -7.61 5.86
CA THR A 492 7.47 -8.34 5.16
C THR A 492 6.99 -8.98 3.86
N ARG A 493 5.72 -8.78 3.49
CA ARG A 493 5.12 -9.29 2.25
C ARG A 493 5.97 -9.02 0.99
N PRO A 494 6.61 -7.83 0.80
CA PRO A 494 7.45 -7.59 -0.37
C PRO A 494 8.67 -8.53 -0.48
N LEU A 495 9.07 -9.20 0.61
CA LEU A 495 10.19 -10.16 0.63
C LEU A 495 9.73 -11.58 0.28
N ILE A 496 8.44 -11.91 0.38
CA ILE A 496 7.88 -13.25 0.06
C ILE A 496 7.22 -13.26 -1.33
N ASP A 497 7.52 -12.29 -2.20
CA ASP A 497 7.01 -12.29 -3.57
C ASP A 497 7.50 -13.54 -4.34
N ALA A 498 6.56 -14.47 -4.62
CA ALA A 498 6.84 -15.74 -5.28
C ALA A 498 7.49 -15.56 -6.66
N ILE A 499 7.14 -14.49 -7.38
CA ILE A 499 7.75 -14.17 -8.69
C ILE A 499 9.22 -13.84 -8.50
N ARG A 500 9.53 -12.98 -7.52
CA ARG A 500 10.90 -12.57 -7.20
C ARG A 500 11.73 -13.74 -6.68
N LEU A 501 11.14 -14.61 -5.89
CA LEU A 501 11.81 -15.79 -5.35
C LEU A 501 12.01 -16.91 -6.38
N HIS A 502 11.31 -16.86 -7.53
CA HIS A 502 11.35 -17.90 -8.58
C HIS A 502 10.98 -19.31 -8.05
N VAL A 503 10.06 -19.38 -7.08
CA VAL A 503 9.65 -20.61 -6.39
C VAL A 503 8.14 -20.67 -6.18
N LYS A 504 7.61 -21.89 -6.02
CA LYS A 504 6.22 -22.14 -5.64
C LYS A 504 6.09 -22.10 -4.11
N LEU A 505 5.21 -21.23 -3.61
CA LEU A 505 4.80 -21.21 -2.21
C LEU A 505 3.76 -22.33 -1.99
N GLU A 506 4.13 -23.40 -1.30
CA GLU A 506 3.22 -24.53 -1.04
C GLU A 506 2.28 -24.24 0.14
N VAL A 507 2.85 -23.68 1.21
CA VAL A 507 2.11 -23.28 2.40
C VAL A 507 2.60 -21.90 2.78
N HIS A 508 1.72 -20.89 2.68
CA HIS A 508 2.03 -19.52 3.10
C HIS A 508 0.96 -19.06 4.08
N VAL A 509 1.39 -18.63 5.26
CA VAL A 509 0.55 -18.00 6.26
C VAL A 509 1.12 -16.63 6.59
N GLU A 510 0.25 -15.63 6.63
CA GLU A 510 0.59 -14.28 7.06
C GLU A 510 0.02 -14.04 8.46
N MET A 511 0.87 -13.61 9.38
CA MET A 511 0.53 -13.32 10.77
C MET A 511 -0.16 -11.96 10.90
N PRO A 512 -1.14 -11.79 11.78
CA PRO A 512 -1.81 -10.51 11.98
C PRO A 512 -0.87 -9.44 12.56
N GLU A 513 -1.12 -8.17 12.21
CA GLU A 513 -0.46 -6.99 12.81
C GLU A 513 -0.94 -6.76 14.26
N ASN A 514 -0.51 -7.60 15.19
CA ASN A 514 -0.82 -7.42 16.61
C ASN A 514 0.43 -7.58 17.48
N ASP A 515 0.87 -6.48 18.09
CA ASP A 515 2.04 -6.46 18.98
C ASP A 515 1.79 -7.16 20.34
N SER A 516 0.51 -7.36 20.70
CA SER A 516 0.16 -7.83 22.05
C SER A 516 0.37 -9.35 22.26
N PHE A 517 0.22 -10.19 21.23
CA PHE A 517 0.30 -11.64 21.38
C PHE A 517 0.75 -12.37 20.09
N VAL A 518 1.59 -13.39 20.25
CA VAL A 518 1.97 -14.32 19.17
C VAL A 518 0.90 -15.40 19.06
N ASP A 519 0.17 -15.47 17.95
CA ASP A 519 -0.85 -16.50 17.73
C ASP A 519 -0.23 -17.88 17.45
N VAL A 520 0.05 -18.61 18.53
CA VAL A 520 0.65 -19.95 18.47
C VAL A 520 -0.26 -20.95 17.75
N GLY A 521 -1.58 -20.76 17.77
CA GLY A 521 -2.52 -21.67 17.11
C GLY A 521 -2.39 -21.61 15.59
N VAL A 522 -2.30 -20.40 15.03
CA VAL A 522 -2.07 -20.18 13.60
C VAL A 522 -0.72 -20.77 13.17
N ILE A 523 0.33 -20.57 13.98
CA ILE A 523 1.67 -21.12 13.69
C ILE A 523 1.68 -22.66 13.75
N GLN A 524 0.97 -23.27 14.70
CA GLN A 524 0.83 -24.73 14.76
C GLN A 524 0.08 -25.29 13.55
N GLN A 525 -0.98 -24.61 13.10
CA GLN A 525 -1.71 -25.01 11.90
C GLN A 525 -0.83 -24.89 10.64
N TRP A 526 -0.04 -23.81 10.54
CA TRP A 526 0.95 -23.64 9.47
C TRP A 526 1.97 -24.79 9.45
N ALA A 527 2.56 -25.13 10.60
CA ALA A 527 3.53 -26.22 10.71
C ALA A 527 2.90 -27.59 10.37
N SER A 528 1.65 -27.83 10.80
CA SER A 528 0.90 -29.04 10.46
C SER A 528 0.67 -29.18 8.96
N ASN A 529 0.26 -28.10 8.29
CA ASN A 529 0.04 -28.11 6.85
C ASN A 529 1.34 -28.28 6.08
N ALA A 530 2.42 -27.62 6.51
CA ALA A 530 3.74 -27.79 5.91
C ALA A 530 4.24 -29.24 6.02
N ALA A 531 4.00 -29.91 7.15
CA ALA A 531 4.32 -31.32 7.33
C ALA A 531 3.50 -32.24 6.41
N LYS A 532 2.20 -31.95 6.22
CA LYS A 532 1.33 -32.71 5.29
C LYS A 532 1.79 -32.60 3.84
N GLU A 533 2.26 -31.43 3.43
CA GLU A 533 2.78 -31.16 2.08
C GLU A 533 4.23 -31.61 1.88
N ASN A 534 4.83 -32.28 2.87
CA ASN A 534 6.24 -32.70 2.88
C ASN A 534 7.22 -31.55 2.58
N ALA A 535 6.91 -30.33 3.05
CA ALA A 535 7.78 -29.18 2.83
C ALA A 535 9.12 -29.35 3.58
N ARG A 536 10.23 -29.07 2.88
CA ARG A 536 11.59 -29.15 3.45
C ARG A 536 12.29 -27.80 3.57
N ILE A 537 11.95 -26.84 2.70
CA ILE A 537 12.54 -25.50 2.70
C ILE A 537 11.55 -24.53 3.32
N PHE A 538 11.96 -23.88 4.40
CA PHE A 538 11.12 -22.96 5.16
C PHE A 538 11.69 -21.56 5.10
N TYR A 539 10.87 -20.59 4.70
CA TYR A 539 11.23 -19.18 4.69
C TYR A 539 10.43 -18.42 5.74
N LEU A 540 11.08 -18.08 6.85
CA LEU A 540 10.50 -17.28 7.92
C LEU A 540 10.89 -15.83 7.69
N CYS A 541 9.95 -15.02 7.21
CA CYS A 541 10.16 -13.59 7.10
C CYS A 541 9.23 -12.82 8.04
N VAL A 542 9.61 -12.79 9.31
CA VAL A 542 8.91 -12.09 10.37
C VAL A 542 9.90 -11.18 11.10
N GLU A 543 9.47 -10.00 11.54
CA GLU A 543 10.35 -9.06 12.25
C GLU A 543 10.57 -9.49 13.70
N ASP A 544 9.56 -10.12 14.32
CA ASP A 544 9.57 -10.48 15.73
C ASP A 544 10.21 -11.86 15.99
N ALA A 545 11.28 -11.87 16.78
CA ALA A 545 11.97 -13.10 17.20
C ALA A 545 11.05 -14.07 17.96
N ARG A 546 10.01 -13.59 18.65
CA ARG A 546 9.01 -14.43 19.35
C ARG A 546 8.25 -15.31 18.37
N VAL A 547 7.90 -14.78 17.20
CA VAL A 547 7.22 -15.53 16.14
C VAL A 547 8.15 -16.55 15.53
N THR A 548 9.42 -16.20 15.28
CA THR A 548 10.44 -17.15 14.79
C THR A 548 10.63 -18.31 15.77
N ARG A 549 10.76 -18.07 17.07
CA ARG A 549 10.89 -19.14 18.08
C ARG A 549 9.65 -20.02 18.16
N ALA A 550 8.46 -19.42 18.13
CA ALA A 550 7.20 -20.17 18.10
C ALA A 550 7.10 -21.07 16.85
N ALA A 551 7.54 -20.58 15.68
CA ALA A 551 7.56 -21.34 14.44
C ALA A 551 8.53 -22.53 14.50
N LEU A 552 9.75 -22.32 15.01
CA LEU A 552 10.73 -23.40 15.23
C LEU A 552 10.18 -24.45 16.21
N CYS A 553 9.54 -24.02 17.30
CA CYS A 553 8.98 -24.92 18.29
C CYS A 553 7.79 -25.74 17.74
N ALA A 554 6.88 -25.08 17.00
CA ALA A 554 5.76 -25.76 16.35
C ALA A 554 6.24 -26.79 15.31
N ALA A 555 7.25 -26.44 14.51
CA ALA A 555 7.84 -27.35 13.54
C ALA A 555 8.45 -28.60 14.20
N ARG A 556 9.14 -28.45 15.33
CA ARG A 556 9.67 -29.57 16.12
C ARG A 556 8.56 -30.55 16.54
N ALA A 557 7.40 -30.04 16.96
CA ALA A 557 6.27 -30.87 17.37
C ALA A 557 5.71 -31.76 16.25
N PHE A 558 5.91 -31.37 14.98
CA PHE A 558 5.51 -32.15 13.80
C PHE A 558 6.68 -32.90 13.13
N GLY A 559 7.84 -33.01 13.80
CA GLY A 559 9.00 -33.76 13.28
C GLY A 559 9.79 -33.04 12.18
N LEU A 560 9.51 -31.77 11.93
CA LEU A 560 10.19 -30.93 10.92
C LEU A 560 11.53 -30.42 11.46
N THR A 561 12.49 -31.32 11.63
CA THR A 561 13.82 -31.01 12.21
C THR A 561 14.92 -30.89 11.16
N PRO A 562 16.01 -30.13 11.42
CA PRO A 562 17.16 -30.08 10.50
C PRO A 562 17.75 -31.46 10.17
N GLY A 563 17.77 -32.36 11.15
CA GLY A 563 18.19 -33.76 10.96
C GLY A 563 17.35 -34.50 9.92
N ALA A 564 16.05 -34.20 9.83
CA ALA A 564 15.13 -34.74 8.85
C ALA A 564 15.22 -34.07 7.46
N GLY A 565 16.18 -33.17 7.21
CA GLY A 565 16.30 -32.47 5.93
C GLY A 565 15.58 -31.13 5.86
N VAL A 566 15.18 -30.54 6.99
CA VAL A 566 14.58 -29.20 6.99
C VAL A 566 15.65 -28.11 6.93
N VAL A 567 15.44 -27.12 6.06
CA VAL A 567 16.30 -25.93 5.94
C VAL A 567 15.51 -24.68 6.28
N TRP A 568 16.06 -23.89 7.19
CA TRP A 568 15.51 -22.60 7.60
C TRP A 568 16.21 -21.45 6.87
N LEU A 569 15.43 -20.63 6.18
CA LEU A 569 15.83 -19.34 5.63
C LEU A 569 15.16 -18.26 6.49
N LEU A 570 15.94 -17.37 7.09
CA LEU A 570 15.40 -16.24 7.87
C LEU A 570 15.71 -14.94 7.11
N CYS A 571 14.73 -14.05 7.00
CA CYS A 571 14.95 -12.79 6.29
C CYS A 571 15.63 -11.70 7.13
N ASN A 572 15.60 -11.83 8.46
CA ASN A 572 16.20 -10.88 9.38
C ASN A 572 17.29 -11.54 10.22
N THR A 573 18.38 -10.80 10.49
CA THR A 573 19.31 -11.15 11.55
C THR A 573 18.77 -10.66 12.88
N HIS A 574 18.31 -11.60 13.69
CA HIS A 574 17.93 -11.30 15.06
C HIS A 574 19.17 -11.02 15.94
N LYS A 575 18.98 -10.32 17.07
CA LYS A 575 20.04 -10.02 18.05
C LYS A 575 20.76 -11.30 18.50
N ALA A 576 22.02 -11.22 18.91
CA ALA A 576 22.84 -12.40 19.25
C ALA A 576 22.18 -13.42 20.21
N ASP A 577 21.36 -12.95 21.17
CA ASP A 577 20.69 -13.79 22.17
C ASP A 577 19.21 -14.07 21.85
N TRP A 578 18.77 -13.92 20.60
CA TRP A 578 17.34 -14.05 20.24
C TRP A 578 16.74 -15.42 20.50
N LEU A 579 17.55 -16.46 20.69
CA LEU A 579 17.11 -17.81 21.07
C LEU A 579 16.84 -17.94 22.58
N ASN A 580 17.33 -17.01 23.41
CA ASN A 580 17.12 -17.02 24.85
C ASN A 580 15.69 -16.56 25.18
N SER A 581 14.83 -17.54 25.47
CA SER A 581 13.43 -17.29 25.79
C SER A 581 13.27 -16.59 27.14
N ARG A 582 12.55 -15.45 27.16
CA ARG A 582 12.07 -14.79 28.39
C ARG A 582 10.57 -15.02 28.64
N THR A 583 9.89 -15.69 27.70
CA THR A 583 8.44 -15.88 27.67
C THR A 583 8.10 -17.37 27.61
N HIS A 584 6.92 -17.75 28.08
CA HIS A 584 6.45 -19.14 28.10
C HIS A 584 6.31 -19.75 26.69
N GLU A 585 7.41 -20.23 26.11
CA GLU A 585 7.44 -21.06 24.92
C GLU A 585 7.49 -22.53 25.34
N ASN A 586 6.77 -23.41 24.62
CA ASN A 586 6.73 -24.85 24.91
C ASN A 586 8.06 -25.58 24.62
N CYS A 587 9.10 -24.87 24.17
CA CYS A 587 10.41 -25.41 23.86
C CYS A 587 11.47 -24.76 24.75
N THR A 588 12.47 -25.56 25.14
CA THR A 588 13.64 -25.06 25.88
C THR A 588 14.64 -24.39 24.94
N THR A 589 15.52 -23.53 25.46
CA THR A 589 16.58 -22.87 24.67
C THR A 589 17.43 -23.86 23.88
N ARG A 590 17.80 -24.99 24.49
CA ARG A 590 18.58 -26.05 23.82
C ARG A 590 17.85 -26.64 22.62
N GLU A 591 16.53 -26.80 22.72
CA GLU A 591 15.72 -27.33 21.64
C GLU A 591 15.58 -26.32 20.49
N LEU A 592 15.49 -25.03 20.81
CA LEU A 592 15.49 -23.96 19.81
C LEU A 592 16.84 -23.84 19.11
N GLU A 593 17.95 -23.97 19.85
CA GLU A 593 19.31 -24.03 19.30
C GLU A 593 19.48 -25.19 18.31
N GLU A 594 19.00 -26.39 18.67
CA GLU A 594 18.99 -27.55 17.78
C GLU A 594 18.17 -27.29 16.52
N MET A 595 16.99 -26.68 16.64
CA MET A 595 16.10 -26.39 15.52
C MET A 595 16.63 -25.28 14.61
N ALA A 596 17.27 -24.26 15.18
CA ALA A 596 17.89 -23.17 14.44
C ALA A 596 19.26 -23.55 13.85
N ALA A 597 19.81 -24.74 14.15
CA ALA A 597 21.12 -25.14 13.64
C ALA A 597 21.15 -25.17 12.10
N GLY A 598 22.12 -24.50 11.51
CA GLY A 598 22.31 -24.48 10.06
C GLY A 598 21.38 -23.56 9.28
N HIS A 599 20.58 -22.72 9.94
CA HIS A 599 19.75 -21.73 9.27
C HIS A 599 20.60 -20.73 8.46
N PHE A 600 20.00 -20.19 7.39
CA PHE A 600 20.62 -19.19 6.55
C PHE A 600 20.01 -17.82 6.80
N THR A 601 20.86 -16.81 6.87
CA THR A 601 20.47 -15.40 6.94
C THR A 601 21.17 -14.61 5.86
N VAL A 602 20.56 -13.50 5.49
CA VAL A 602 21.13 -12.56 4.53
C VAL A 602 21.25 -11.20 5.21
N THR A 603 22.44 -10.61 5.16
CA THR A 603 22.74 -9.38 5.89
C THR A 603 23.62 -8.46 5.05
N PRO A 604 23.35 -7.15 4.99
CA PRO A 604 24.26 -6.21 4.37
C PRO A 604 25.66 -6.27 4.99
N GLU A 605 26.70 -6.20 4.16
CA GLU A 605 28.10 -6.30 4.59
C GLU A 605 28.47 -5.22 5.61
N TRP A 606 27.94 -4.00 5.44
CA TRP A 606 28.19 -2.88 6.36
C TRP A 606 27.69 -3.18 7.79
N ALA A 607 26.55 -3.88 7.92
CA ALA A 607 25.98 -4.25 9.21
C ALA A 607 26.81 -5.36 9.88
N LEU A 608 27.30 -6.34 9.11
CA LEU A 608 28.20 -7.38 9.64
C LEU A 608 29.56 -6.82 10.07
N LYS A 609 30.13 -5.87 9.32
CA LYS A 609 31.35 -5.17 9.71
C LYS A 609 31.17 -4.42 11.02
N TRP A 610 29.98 -3.86 11.26
CA TRP A 610 29.66 -3.21 12.53
C TRP A 610 29.69 -4.20 13.70
N GLU A 611 29.08 -5.37 13.55
CA GLU A 611 28.97 -6.38 14.60
C GLU A 611 30.27 -7.17 14.86
N ASN A 612 31.22 -7.15 13.91
CA ASN A 612 32.44 -7.92 14.04
C ASN A 612 33.41 -7.32 15.08
N LYS A 613 33.48 -7.98 16.24
CA LYS A 613 34.34 -7.63 17.37
C LYS A 613 35.85 -7.80 17.12
N THR A 614 36.24 -8.49 16.04
CA THR A 614 37.65 -8.74 15.70
C THR A 614 38.25 -7.65 14.80
N LEU A 615 37.42 -6.77 14.24
CA LEU A 615 37.91 -5.60 13.50
C LEU A 615 38.41 -4.54 14.48
N ASN A 616 39.55 -3.92 14.13
CA ASN A 616 40.02 -2.74 14.85
C ASN A 616 38.98 -1.63 14.72
N VAL A 617 38.28 -1.35 15.82
CA VAL A 617 37.29 -0.28 15.92
C VAL A 617 38.00 1.05 15.77
N SER A 618 37.51 1.92 14.88
CA SER A 618 38.06 3.28 14.72
C SER A 618 37.92 4.07 16.02
N ASP A 619 38.85 5.00 16.26
CA ASP A 619 38.79 5.87 17.45
C ASP A 619 37.48 6.67 17.49
N GLU A 620 37.00 7.13 16.33
CA GLU A 620 35.71 7.83 16.20
C GLU A 620 34.53 6.99 16.67
N ARG A 621 34.46 5.71 16.27
CA ARG A 621 33.39 4.80 16.70
C ARG A 621 33.45 4.57 18.20
N ARG A 622 34.64 4.37 18.78
CA ARG A 622 34.80 4.17 20.23
C ARG A 622 34.35 5.40 21.04
N VAL A 623 34.70 6.59 20.57
CA VAL A 623 34.27 7.85 21.20
C VAL A 623 32.75 7.99 21.12
N TRP A 624 32.16 7.71 19.96
CA TRP A 624 30.72 7.76 19.76
C TRP A 624 29.98 6.75 20.64
N GLU A 625 30.43 5.48 20.70
CA GLU A 625 29.79 4.44 21.52
C GLU A 625 29.77 4.82 23.01
N ASN A 626 30.83 5.47 23.52
CA ASN A 626 30.89 5.94 24.91
C ASN A 626 29.91 7.09 25.20
N ARG A 627 29.79 8.05 24.27
CA ARG A 627 28.80 9.15 24.39
C ARG A 627 27.38 8.60 24.32
N TRP A 628 27.11 7.72 23.35
CA TRP A 628 25.83 7.05 23.19
C TRP A 628 25.42 6.29 24.46
N ARG A 629 26.33 5.52 25.06
CA ARG A 629 26.08 4.78 26.31
C ARG A 629 25.63 5.69 27.44
N THR A 630 26.23 6.86 27.55
CA THR A 630 25.92 7.86 28.57
C THR A 630 24.49 8.40 28.40
N HIS A 631 24.11 8.75 27.17
CA HIS A 631 22.75 9.21 26.86
C HIS A 631 21.71 8.12 27.04
N CYS A 632 21.98 6.90 26.57
CA CYS A 632 21.08 5.77 26.74
C CYS A 632 20.79 5.49 28.22
N ARG A 633 21.83 5.47 29.08
CA ARG A 633 21.65 5.28 30.53
C ARG A 633 20.83 6.39 31.18
N ARG A 634 21.04 7.67 30.80
CA ARG A 634 20.24 8.79 31.31
C ARG A 634 18.75 8.62 30.99
N LEU A 635 18.42 8.29 29.73
CA LEU A 635 17.05 8.05 29.30
C LEU A 635 16.42 6.82 30.00
N ALA A 636 17.20 5.77 30.22
CA ALA A 636 16.75 4.58 30.95
C ALA A 636 16.46 4.88 32.44
N LEU A 637 17.29 5.69 33.10
CA LEU A 637 17.10 6.10 34.51
C LEU A 637 15.88 7.02 34.68
N ALA A 638 15.63 7.93 33.74
CA ALA A 638 14.47 8.84 33.79
C ALA A 638 13.12 8.11 33.65
N SER A 639 13.11 6.90 33.08
CA SER A 639 11.90 6.12 32.79
C SER A 639 11.68 4.93 33.74
N SER A 640 12.27 4.95 34.93
CA SER A 640 12.18 3.85 35.94
C SER A 640 12.60 2.48 35.39
N GLY A 641 13.52 2.46 34.42
CA GLY A 641 13.76 1.32 33.55
C GLY A 641 15.08 0.58 33.79
N ASN A 642 15.11 -0.69 33.38
CA ASN A 642 16.31 -1.52 33.32
C ASN A 642 17.38 -0.92 32.37
N THR A 643 18.62 -0.74 32.83
CA THR A 643 19.74 -0.17 32.05
C THR A 643 20.50 -1.20 31.23
N ILE A 644 20.23 -2.51 31.39
CA ILE A 644 20.99 -3.61 30.78
C ILE A 644 21.11 -3.45 29.26
N ALA A 645 20.08 -2.94 28.59
CA ALA A 645 20.10 -2.75 27.14
C ALA A 645 21.09 -1.66 26.67
N CYS A 646 21.36 -0.68 27.52
CA CYS A 646 22.35 0.38 27.26
C CYS A 646 23.79 -0.06 27.57
N ASP A 647 23.98 -1.20 28.26
CA ASP A 647 25.31 -1.68 28.61
C ASP A 647 25.94 -2.51 27.48
N SER A 648 25.11 -3.15 26.64
CA SER A 648 25.55 -3.80 25.40
C SER A 648 26.05 -2.80 24.35
N ALA A 649 26.86 -3.27 23.41
CA ALA A 649 27.27 -2.46 22.25
C ALA A 649 26.03 -2.12 21.39
N PRO A 650 25.93 -0.88 20.86
CA PRO A 650 24.81 -0.49 20.01
C PRO A 650 24.79 -1.33 18.73
N GLY A 651 23.60 -1.78 18.32
CA GLY A 651 23.40 -2.49 17.06
C GLY A 651 23.60 -1.60 15.82
N PRO A 652 23.73 -2.19 14.63
CA PRO A 652 24.05 -1.48 13.39
C PRO A 652 23.00 -0.44 12.97
N THR A 653 21.72 -0.71 13.23
CA THR A 653 20.60 0.20 12.90
C THR A 653 20.61 1.49 13.74
N ILE A 654 21.14 1.43 14.97
CA ILE A 654 21.26 2.58 15.86
C ILE A 654 22.34 3.54 15.34
N ALA A 655 23.48 2.99 14.92
CA ALA A 655 24.54 3.77 14.28
C ALA A 655 24.10 4.33 12.91
N LEU A 656 23.33 3.55 12.15
CA LEU A 656 22.79 3.99 10.87
C LEU A 656 21.83 5.18 11.02
N LEU A 657 20.97 5.19 12.05
CA LEU A 657 20.12 6.35 12.34
C LEU A 657 20.95 7.61 12.58
N TYR A 658 22.01 7.51 13.38
CA TYR A 658 22.90 8.64 13.64
C TYR A 658 23.54 9.15 12.34
N ASP A 659 24.04 8.25 11.49
CA ASP A 659 24.66 8.63 10.22
C ASP A 659 23.66 9.27 9.24
N ILE A 660 22.44 8.72 9.10
CA ILE A 660 21.46 9.25 8.13
C ILE A 660 20.93 10.62 8.55
N LEU A 661 20.75 10.86 9.86
CA LEU A 661 20.39 12.18 10.38
C LEU A 661 21.48 13.21 10.08
N ARG A 662 22.76 12.85 10.26
CA ARG A 662 23.89 13.73 9.93
C ARG A 662 23.99 14.00 8.43
N GLN A 663 23.80 12.99 7.59
CA GLN A 663 23.82 13.15 6.14
C GLN A 663 22.67 14.05 5.66
N TRP A 664 21.47 13.87 6.20
CA TRP A 664 20.31 14.71 5.90
C TRP A 664 20.57 16.17 6.33
N ALA A 665 21.04 16.35 7.56
CA ALA A 665 21.38 17.68 8.09
C ALA A 665 22.46 18.35 7.24
N ALA A 666 23.51 17.63 6.79
CA ALA A 666 24.52 18.20 5.92
C ALA A 666 23.95 18.70 4.58
N ALA A 667 23.07 17.93 3.94
CA ALA A 667 22.41 18.34 2.70
C ALA A 667 21.49 19.56 2.90
N LEU A 668 20.73 19.55 3.99
CA LEU A 668 19.82 20.64 4.37
C LEU A 668 20.59 21.92 4.71
N ARG A 669 21.72 21.80 5.43
CA ARG A 669 22.62 22.90 5.76
C ARG A 669 23.13 23.59 4.49
N ASN A 670 23.66 22.80 3.56
CA ASN A 670 24.17 23.32 2.29
C ASN A 670 23.07 24.04 1.49
N PHE A 671 21.84 23.52 1.52
CA PHE A 671 20.70 24.16 0.89
C PHE A 671 20.31 25.49 1.57
N LEU A 672 20.23 25.52 2.90
CA LEU A 672 19.83 26.71 3.66
C LEU A 672 20.90 27.81 3.68
N GLN A 673 22.18 27.47 3.51
CA GLN A 673 23.24 28.46 3.29
C GLN A 673 23.03 29.25 1.98
N VAL A 674 22.51 28.59 0.93
CA VAL A 674 22.21 29.22 -0.36
C VAL A 674 20.82 29.86 -0.37
N HIS A 675 19.86 29.27 0.34
CA HIS A 675 18.46 29.72 0.39
C HIS A 675 17.96 29.88 1.84
N PRO A 676 18.39 30.92 2.58
CA PRO A 676 18.03 31.10 3.99
C PRO A 676 16.52 31.24 4.24
N THR A 677 15.78 31.77 3.26
CA THR A 677 14.32 31.94 3.32
C THR A 677 13.53 30.68 3.01
N ALA A 678 14.18 29.60 2.54
CA ALA A 678 13.53 28.33 2.25
C ALA A 678 13.19 27.53 3.52
N VAL A 679 13.74 27.92 4.68
CA VAL A 679 13.43 27.35 6.01
C VAL A 679 11.94 27.36 6.34
N ASP A 680 11.22 28.24 5.67
CA ASP A 680 9.82 28.51 5.90
C ASP A 680 8.86 27.66 5.03
N ASP A 681 9.38 26.95 4.03
CA ASP A 681 8.62 26.05 3.16
C ASP A 681 9.53 24.93 2.63
N LEU A 682 9.83 24.00 3.54
CA LEU A 682 10.65 22.82 3.24
C LEU A 682 9.88 21.73 2.50
N HIS A 683 8.55 21.86 2.38
CA HIS A 683 7.66 20.93 1.66
C HIS A 683 7.44 21.33 0.20
N ASN A 684 8.07 22.42 -0.25
CA ASN A 684 8.11 22.76 -1.66
C ASN A 684 8.81 21.64 -2.44
N LEU A 685 8.14 21.10 -3.45
CA LEU A 685 8.63 19.97 -4.24
C LEU A 685 10.01 20.23 -4.86
N LEU A 686 10.31 21.47 -5.27
CA LEU A 686 11.61 21.83 -5.84
C LEU A 686 12.72 21.83 -4.78
N HIS A 687 12.43 22.32 -3.57
CA HIS A 687 13.37 22.28 -2.44
C HIS A 687 13.66 20.84 -2.05
N VAL A 688 12.62 20.01 -1.93
CA VAL A 688 12.74 18.59 -1.59
C VAL A 688 13.57 17.84 -2.65
N LYS A 689 13.31 18.06 -3.95
CA LYS A 689 14.11 17.49 -5.03
C LYS A 689 15.57 17.94 -4.95
N TYR A 690 15.83 19.20 -4.62
CA TYR A 690 17.19 19.71 -4.49
C TYR A 690 17.93 19.05 -3.33
N ILE A 691 17.32 19.03 -2.14
CA ILE A 691 17.92 18.48 -0.91
C ILE A 691 18.21 16.99 -1.09
N THR A 692 17.23 16.22 -1.56
CA THR A 692 17.39 14.76 -1.79
C THR A 692 18.45 14.47 -2.84
N ASN A 693 18.48 15.19 -3.97
CA ASN A 693 19.53 15.02 -4.97
C ASN A 693 20.92 15.40 -4.44
N ASN A 694 21.03 16.50 -3.69
CA ASN A 694 22.29 16.94 -3.08
C ASN A 694 22.82 15.88 -2.10
N MET A 695 21.94 15.35 -1.25
CA MET A 695 22.24 14.26 -0.32
C MET A 695 22.75 13.00 -1.02
N THR A 696 22.09 12.58 -2.11
CA THR A 696 22.40 11.31 -2.79
C THR A 696 23.57 11.37 -3.76
N LYS A 697 23.92 12.57 -4.25
CA LYS A 697 25.05 12.76 -5.19
C LYS A 697 26.37 13.04 -4.47
N ASN A 698 26.32 13.63 -3.28
CA ASN A 698 27.51 13.96 -2.52
C ASN A 698 28.00 12.74 -1.73
N ALA A 699 29.31 12.49 -1.81
CA ALA A 699 29.93 11.42 -1.04
C ALA A 699 29.80 11.71 0.47
N PHE A 700 29.32 10.72 1.21
CA PHE A 700 29.22 10.76 2.66
C PHE A 700 29.74 9.44 3.23
N THR A 701 30.59 9.54 4.24
CA THR A 701 31.12 8.38 4.97
C THR A 701 30.83 8.59 6.44
N GLY A 702 29.97 7.74 6.99
CA GLY A 702 29.60 7.75 8.40
C GLY A 702 30.28 6.63 9.19
N LEU A 703 29.80 6.41 10.41
CA LEU A 703 30.24 5.32 11.29
C LEU A 703 29.97 3.93 10.67
N THR A 704 28.91 3.82 9.88
CA THR A 704 28.49 2.61 9.14
C THR A 704 29.17 2.49 7.77
N GLY A 705 30.18 3.31 7.47
CA GLY A 705 30.92 3.29 6.22
C GLY A 705 30.35 4.22 5.13
N PRO A 706 30.78 4.05 3.87
CA PRO A 706 30.40 4.93 2.77
C PRO A 706 28.94 4.73 2.33
N PHE A 707 28.28 5.82 1.97
CA PHE A 707 26.93 5.84 1.43
C PHE A 707 26.99 6.06 -0.09
N GLU A 708 26.74 4.99 -0.83
CA GLU A 708 26.57 5.02 -2.29
C GLU A 708 25.11 4.75 -2.61
N TRP A 709 24.53 5.51 -3.55
CA TRP A 709 23.09 5.48 -3.81
C TRP A 709 22.77 4.95 -5.20
N THR A 710 21.74 4.10 -5.28
CA THR A 710 21.06 3.71 -6.52
C THR A 710 19.59 4.11 -6.43
N THR A 711 18.85 3.95 -7.52
CA THR A 711 17.40 4.19 -7.52
C THR A 711 16.65 2.94 -7.94
N THR A 712 15.70 2.52 -7.12
CA THR A 712 14.87 1.32 -7.31
C THR A 712 13.40 1.69 -7.05
N ASP A 713 12.51 1.41 -8.01
CA ASP A 713 11.06 1.58 -7.90
C ASP A 713 10.59 2.91 -7.25
N GLY A 714 11.20 4.02 -7.65
CA GLY A 714 10.84 5.35 -7.14
C GLY A 714 11.41 5.72 -5.76
N ALA A 715 12.33 4.91 -5.22
CA ALA A 715 13.10 5.20 -4.00
C ALA A 715 14.60 5.36 -4.30
N TYR A 716 15.31 6.09 -3.42
CA TYR A 716 16.77 6.03 -3.33
C TYR A 716 17.16 4.91 -2.37
N SER A 717 18.08 4.04 -2.77
CA SER A 717 18.51 2.89 -1.97
C SER A 717 20.04 2.89 -1.83
N ARG A 718 20.54 2.64 -0.62
CA ARG A 718 21.98 2.47 -0.40
C ARG A 718 22.46 1.19 -1.08
N ILE A 719 23.43 1.32 -1.97
CA ILE A 719 24.11 0.18 -2.59
C ILE A 719 24.93 -0.52 -1.53
N GLY A 720 24.72 -1.81 -1.36
CA GLY A 720 25.48 -2.63 -0.42
C GLY A 720 25.71 -4.02 -0.95
N THR A 721 26.93 -4.52 -0.77
CA THR A 721 27.18 -5.96 -0.87
C THR A 721 26.37 -6.67 0.21
N THR A 722 25.70 -7.75 -0.16
CA THR A 722 24.89 -8.55 0.74
C THR A 722 25.57 -9.88 0.99
N ILE A 723 25.65 -10.32 2.25
CA ILE A 723 26.38 -11.52 2.65
C ILE A 723 25.39 -12.59 3.05
N LEU A 724 25.52 -13.77 2.41
CA LEU A 724 24.81 -14.97 2.80
C LEU A 724 25.62 -15.66 3.90
N SER A 725 25.00 -15.85 5.06
CA SER A 725 25.60 -16.49 6.23
C SER A 725 24.82 -17.73 6.65
N GLN A 726 25.52 -18.73 7.16
CA GLN A 726 24.95 -19.93 7.74
C GLN A 726 25.30 -20.00 9.23
N TRP A 727 24.30 -20.22 10.08
CA TRP A 727 24.48 -20.28 11.53
C TRP A 727 25.10 -21.60 12.00
N ASN A 728 26.02 -21.49 12.95
CA ASN A 728 26.68 -22.60 13.61
C ASN A 728 26.66 -22.43 15.14
N LEU A 729 26.28 -23.47 15.87
CA LEU A 729 26.23 -23.48 17.34
C LEU A 729 27.56 -23.11 18.04
N LYS A 730 28.71 -23.40 17.43
CA LYS A 730 30.04 -23.16 18.03
C LYS A 730 30.67 -21.82 17.68
N ILE A 731 30.35 -21.28 16.49
CA ILE A 731 31.08 -20.14 15.88
C ILE A 731 30.12 -18.96 15.61
N GLY A 732 28.81 -19.17 15.67
CA GLY A 732 27.80 -18.19 15.26
C GLY A 732 27.61 -18.15 13.74
N ALA A 733 27.31 -16.97 13.21
CA ALA A 733 27.11 -16.77 11.77
C ALA A 733 28.42 -16.93 10.99
N ARG A 734 28.45 -17.86 10.05
CA ARG A 734 29.59 -18.12 9.16
C ARG A 734 29.22 -17.68 7.74
N LYS A 735 30.06 -16.86 7.12
CA LYS A 735 29.90 -16.47 5.71
C LYS A 735 29.98 -17.69 4.79
N VAL A 736 29.01 -17.83 3.88
CA VAL A 736 28.95 -18.89 2.85
C VAL A 736 28.82 -18.34 1.44
N GLY A 737 28.45 -17.07 1.28
CA GLY A 737 28.38 -16.44 -0.04
C GLY A 737 28.34 -14.92 0.02
N THR A 738 28.54 -14.30 -1.14
CA THR A 738 28.50 -12.86 -1.36
C THR A 738 27.57 -12.59 -2.54
N TRP A 739 26.52 -11.80 -2.33
CA TRP A 739 25.62 -11.36 -3.38
C TRP A 739 25.86 -9.86 -3.66
N ALA A 740 26.16 -9.55 -4.90
CA ALA A 740 26.35 -8.17 -5.35
C ALA A 740 25.97 -8.05 -6.82
N LYS A 741 25.32 -6.93 -7.19
CA LYS A 741 25.01 -6.59 -8.59
C LYS A 741 24.22 -7.69 -9.33
N GLY A 742 23.30 -8.38 -8.62
CA GLY A 742 22.46 -9.42 -9.23
C GLY A 742 23.13 -10.78 -9.44
N SER A 743 24.26 -11.05 -8.79
CA SER A 743 24.91 -12.36 -8.86
C SER A 743 25.38 -12.82 -7.48
N LEU A 744 25.14 -14.10 -7.18
CA LEU A 744 25.63 -14.79 -5.98
C LEU A 744 26.97 -15.50 -6.25
N ASP A 745 28.03 -15.08 -5.56
CA ASP A 745 29.27 -15.85 -5.43
C ASP A 745 29.18 -16.76 -4.19
N LEU A 746 29.14 -18.08 -4.41
CA LEU A 746 28.85 -19.06 -3.36
C LEU A 746 30.10 -19.92 -3.08
N ASP A 747 30.53 -19.93 -1.82
CA ASP A 747 31.58 -20.81 -1.35
C ASP A 747 31.01 -22.17 -0.94
N ASN A 748 31.02 -23.11 -1.88
CA ASN A 748 30.53 -24.46 -1.65
C ASN A 748 31.32 -25.22 -0.58
N SER A 749 32.58 -24.85 -0.33
CA SER A 749 33.41 -25.50 0.70
C SER A 749 33.01 -25.07 2.11
N ALA A 750 32.45 -23.87 2.24
CA ALA A 750 31.94 -23.35 3.49
C ALA A 750 30.58 -23.97 3.87
N LEU A 751 29.76 -24.40 2.92
CA LEU A 751 28.44 -24.98 3.20
C LEU A 751 28.52 -26.27 4.02
N LYS A 752 27.69 -26.38 5.06
CA LYS A 752 27.52 -27.63 5.83
C LYS A 752 26.05 -27.97 5.98
N TRP A 753 25.69 -29.23 5.74
CA TRP A 753 24.32 -29.71 5.90
C TRP A 753 24.17 -30.44 7.23
N TYR A 754 23.06 -30.18 7.91
CA TYR A 754 22.76 -30.69 9.26
C TYR A 754 21.81 -31.90 9.21
N THR A 755 21.64 -32.50 8.05
CA THR A 755 20.91 -33.76 7.88
C THR A 755 21.67 -34.91 8.53
N THR A 756 20.95 -35.98 8.89
CA THR A 756 21.57 -37.17 9.48
C THR A 756 22.62 -37.82 8.58
N ASP A 757 22.50 -37.66 7.26
CA ASP A 757 23.43 -38.19 6.26
C ASP A 757 24.50 -37.19 5.78
N GLY A 758 24.45 -35.94 6.27
CA GLY A 758 25.35 -34.85 5.89
C GLY A 758 25.22 -34.36 4.44
N ARG A 759 24.20 -34.81 3.70
CA ARG A 759 23.97 -34.43 2.30
C ARG A 759 23.02 -33.23 2.18
N LYS A 760 23.06 -32.58 1.02
CA LYS A 760 22.13 -31.50 0.70
C LYS A 760 20.68 -32.03 0.71
N PRO A 761 19.75 -31.40 1.46
CA PRO A 761 18.34 -31.75 1.43
C PRO A 761 17.70 -31.55 0.05
N ASP A 762 16.67 -32.34 -0.24
CA ASP A 762 15.73 -32.02 -1.31
C ASP A 762 14.70 -30.96 -0.85
N ASP A 763 13.88 -30.48 -1.78
CA ASP A 763 12.81 -29.52 -1.48
C ASP A 763 11.46 -30.19 -1.15
N GLY A 764 11.48 -31.51 -0.89
CA GLY A 764 10.27 -32.29 -0.61
C GLY A 764 9.42 -32.64 -1.84
N SER A 765 9.91 -32.34 -3.05
CA SER A 765 9.28 -32.79 -4.29
C SER A 765 9.27 -34.32 -4.44
N GLU A 766 8.15 -34.86 -4.94
CA GLU A 766 8.09 -36.26 -5.32
C GLU A 766 9.03 -36.51 -6.51
N ARG A 767 10.17 -37.13 -6.26
CA ARG A 767 11.13 -37.48 -7.32
C ARG A 767 10.64 -38.69 -8.10
N CYS A 768 10.55 -38.57 -9.42
CA CYS A 768 10.21 -39.69 -10.30
C CYS A 768 11.45 -40.32 -10.95
N ALA A 769 11.32 -41.54 -11.47
CA ALA A 769 12.41 -42.24 -12.19
C ALA A 769 12.93 -41.48 -13.43
N LEU A 770 12.16 -40.53 -13.97
CA LEU A 770 12.51 -39.68 -15.11
C LEU A 770 12.91 -38.25 -14.70
N GLN A 771 13.31 -38.00 -13.44
CA GLN A 771 13.59 -36.65 -12.95
C GLN A 771 14.53 -35.86 -13.86
N GLY A 772 15.64 -36.48 -14.33
CA GLY A 772 16.58 -35.81 -15.23
C GLY A 772 15.97 -35.39 -16.57
N PHE A 773 14.97 -36.11 -17.08
CA PHE A 773 14.23 -35.73 -18.30
C PHE A 773 13.21 -34.62 -18.02
N ALA A 774 12.55 -34.65 -16.86
CA ALA A 774 11.65 -33.60 -16.39
C ALA A 774 12.39 -32.26 -16.20
N ASP A 775 13.59 -32.30 -15.62
CA ASP A 775 14.43 -31.13 -15.37
C ASP A 775 14.87 -30.45 -16.69
N ILE A 776 15.23 -31.23 -17.71
CA ILE A 776 15.57 -30.70 -19.06
C ILE A 776 14.36 -29.97 -19.67
N LEU A 777 13.16 -30.54 -19.52
CA LEU A 777 11.93 -29.97 -20.06
C LEU A 777 11.36 -28.82 -19.21
N HIS A 778 11.96 -28.51 -18.05
CA HIS A 778 11.43 -27.56 -17.07
C HIS A 778 9.96 -27.85 -16.71
N ALA A 779 9.60 -29.13 -16.60
CA ALA A 779 8.22 -29.58 -16.44
C ALA A 779 8.07 -30.58 -15.30
N ASP A 780 6.83 -30.82 -14.86
CA ASP A 780 6.53 -31.81 -13.81
C ASP A 780 6.79 -33.25 -14.29
N CYS A 781 6.99 -34.16 -13.33
CA CYS A 781 7.16 -35.59 -13.62
C CYS A 781 6.01 -36.17 -14.45
N ARG A 782 4.77 -35.75 -14.19
CA ARG A 782 3.60 -36.19 -14.97
C ARG A 782 3.70 -35.79 -16.44
N THR A 783 4.11 -34.55 -16.70
CA THR A 783 4.33 -34.04 -18.05
C THR A 783 5.51 -34.73 -18.74
N ALA A 784 6.56 -35.07 -18.00
CA ALA A 784 7.70 -35.83 -18.52
C ALA A 784 7.30 -37.25 -18.96
N PHE A 785 6.46 -37.96 -18.18
CA PHE A 785 5.90 -39.26 -18.57
C PHE A 785 5.02 -39.16 -19.81
N VAL A 786 4.16 -38.14 -19.89
CA VAL A 786 3.29 -37.92 -21.06
C VAL A 786 4.11 -37.60 -22.30
N ALA A 787 5.14 -36.75 -22.18
CA ALA A 787 6.03 -36.38 -23.27
C ALA A 787 6.82 -37.59 -23.80
N LEU A 788 7.39 -38.40 -22.92
CA LEU A 788 8.09 -39.64 -23.30
C LEU A 788 7.13 -40.62 -24.01
N GLY A 789 5.92 -40.79 -23.47
CA GLY A 789 4.88 -41.64 -24.07
C GLY A 789 4.49 -41.18 -25.47
N ALA A 790 4.27 -39.87 -25.67
CA ALA A 790 3.96 -39.30 -26.97
C ALA A 790 5.09 -39.50 -27.99
N LEU A 791 6.35 -39.37 -27.56
CA LEU A 791 7.52 -39.55 -28.41
C LEU A 791 7.67 -41.01 -28.86
N LEU A 792 7.46 -41.96 -27.96
CA LEU A 792 7.46 -43.39 -28.28
C LEU A 792 6.33 -43.77 -29.25
N VAL A 793 5.12 -43.21 -29.07
CA VAL A 793 3.99 -43.41 -29.98
C VAL A 793 4.29 -42.83 -31.37
N ALA A 794 4.89 -41.65 -31.45
CA ALA A 794 5.28 -41.04 -32.73
C ALA A 794 6.32 -41.89 -33.48
N ILE A 795 7.32 -42.42 -32.77
CA ILE A 795 8.31 -43.35 -33.36
C ILE A 795 7.63 -44.63 -33.85
N LEU A 796 6.70 -45.19 -33.08
CA LEU A 796 5.96 -46.38 -33.46
C LEU A 796 5.13 -46.15 -34.74
N ILE A 797 4.45 -45.01 -34.85
CA ILE A 797 3.67 -44.63 -36.04
C ILE A 797 4.59 -44.49 -37.26
N LEU A 798 5.75 -43.85 -37.11
CA LEU A 798 6.72 -43.72 -38.20
C LEU A 798 7.31 -45.05 -38.63
N ALA A 799 7.58 -45.96 -37.69
CA ALA A 799 8.05 -47.32 -37.99
C ALA A 799 6.97 -48.15 -38.71
N LEU A 800 5.71 -48.06 -38.27
CA LEU A 800 4.57 -48.72 -38.92
C LEU A 800 4.31 -48.15 -40.33
N ALA A 801 4.40 -46.82 -40.50
CA ALA A 801 4.32 -46.20 -41.82
C ALA A 801 5.49 -46.62 -42.72
N GLY A 802 6.71 -46.66 -42.19
CA GLY A 802 7.92 -47.10 -42.90
C GLY A 802 7.83 -48.56 -43.35
N THR A 803 7.36 -49.45 -42.47
CA THR A 803 7.14 -50.87 -42.79
C THR A 803 6.00 -51.06 -43.77
N ALA A 804 4.89 -50.33 -43.65
CA ALA A 804 3.81 -50.35 -44.63
C ALA A 804 4.28 -49.88 -46.02
N ILE A 805 5.07 -48.79 -46.09
CA ILE A 805 5.68 -48.30 -47.33
C ILE A 805 6.67 -49.32 -47.89
N HIS A 806 7.46 -49.97 -47.04
CA HIS A 806 8.40 -51.02 -47.45
C HIS A 806 7.68 -52.25 -48.00
N CYS A 807 6.63 -52.73 -47.34
CA CYS A 807 5.78 -53.82 -47.80
C CYS A 807 5.08 -53.49 -49.12
N LYS A 808 4.52 -52.28 -49.27
CA LYS A 808 3.93 -51.81 -50.53
C LYS A 808 4.97 -51.82 -51.67
N ARG A 809 6.16 -51.25 -51.43
CA ARG A 809 7.24 -51.21 -52.43
C ARG A 809 7.77 -52.61 -52.77
N ARG A 810 7.80 -53.54 -51.82
CA ARG A 810 8.20 -54.93 -52.05
C ARG A 810 7.15 -55.69 -52.88
N ALA A 811 5.87 -55.53 -52.55
CA ALA A 811 4.78 -56.13 -53.31
C ALA A 811 4.73 -55.60 -54.76
N GLU A 812 4.91 -54.30 -54.97
CA GLU A 812 5.00 -53.70 -56.32
C GLU A 812 6.20 -54.22 -57.12
N ARG A 813 7.34 -54.47 -56.47
CA ARG A 813 8.54 -55.06 -57.10
C ARG A 813 8.31 -56.52 -57.51
N GLU A 814 7.67 -57.31 -56.65
CA GLU A 814 7.34 -58.72 -56.93
C GLU A 814 6.27 -58.82 -58.04
N TYR A 815 5.27 -57.95 -58.02
CA TYR A 815 4.25 -57.82 -59.07
C TYR A 815 4.87 -57.47 -60.43
N ARG A 816 5.83 -56.52 -60.47
CA ARG A 816 6.57 -56.18 -61.71
C ARG A 816 7.42 -57.34 -62.24
N LYS A 817 8.06 -58.13 -61.35
CA LYS A 817 8.83 -59.31 -61.75
C LYS A 817 7.93 -60.42 -62.31
N ARG A 818 6.75 -60.65 -61.71
CA ARG A 818 5.74 -61.58 -62.23
C ARG A 818 5.18 -61.11 -63.57
N LEU A 819 4.97 -59.81 -63.75
CA LEU A 819 4.52 -59.22 -65.02
C LEU A 819 5.56 -59.35 -66.14
N GLN A 820 6.86 -59.26 -65.81
CA GLN A 820 7.97 -59.50 -66.74
C GLN A 820 8.15 -60.99 -67.09
N ALA A 821 7.95 -61.90 -66.13
CA ALA A 821 7.99 -63.35 -66.37
C ALA A 821 6.84 -63.85 -67.26
N LEU A 822 5.72 -63.12 -67.30
CA LEU A 822 4.58 -63.37 -68.18
C LEU A 822 4.70 -62.68 -69.56
N GLY A 823 5.81 -62.02 -69.86
CA GLY A 823 6.10 -61.47 -71.20
C GLY A 823 5.25 -60.27 -71.64
N MET A 824 4.51 -59.62 -70.75
CA MET A 824 3.66 -58.48 -71.11
C MET A 824 4.37 -57.14 -70.85
N ARG A 825 4.79 -56.47 -71.92
CA ARG A 825 5.23 -55.06 -71.88
C ARG A 825 4.00 -54.14 -71.88
N PRO A 826 4.00 -53.01 -71.15
CA PRO A 826 2.88 -52.07 -71.18
C PRO A 826 3.03 -51.15 -72.40
N LEU A 827 2.36 -51.47 -73.50
CA LEU A 827 2.06 -50.51 -74.56
C LEU A 827 0.67 -50.78 -75.13
N ALA A 828 -0.14 -49.71 -75.12
CA ALA A 828 -1.19 -49.35 -76.06
C ALA A 828 -1.99 -50.48 -76.76
N ASN A 829 -3.28 -50.54 -76.43
CA ASN A 829 -4.41 -50.91 -77.30
C ASN A 829 -4.18 -51.99 -78.38
N LYS A 830 -4.23 -53.27 -77.98
CA LYS A 830 -5.07 -54.33 -78.56
C LYS A 830 -4.60 -55.71 -78.06
N PRO A 831 -5.48 -56.53 -77.42
CA PRO A 831 -5.16 -57.93 -77.22
C PRO A 831 -5.34 -58.73 -78.53
N PRO A 832 -4.33 -59.46 -79.00
CA PRO A 832 -4.42 -60.30 -80.19
C PRO A 832 -5.18 -61.58 -79.84
N GLY A 833 -6.36 -61.76 -80.43
CA GLY A 833 -7.14 -63.00 -80.29
C GLY A 833 -8.65 -62.84 -80.45
N LEU A 834 -9.19 -61.63 -80.31
CA LEU A 834 -10.65 -61.36 -80.40
C LEU A 834 -11.09 -60.74 -81.73
N ASP A 835 -10.18 -60.37 -82.63
CA ASP A 835 -10.51 -59.58 -83.84
C ASP A 835 -11.55 -60.24 -84.78
N ARG A 836 -11.65 -61.58 -84.84
CA ARG A 836 -12.69 -62.28 -85.63
C ARG A 836 -14.06 -62.32 -84.95
N TRP A 837 -14.10 -62.24 -83.63
CA TRP A 837 -15.32 -62.35 -82.81
C TRP A 837 -15.81 -60.99 -82.32
N GLU A 838 -15.03 -59.92 -82.54
CA GLU A 838 -15.41 -58.55 -82.18
C GLU A 838 -16.56 -58.07 -83.08
N ILE A 839 -17.67 -57.71 -82.44
CA ILE A 839 -18.84 -57.14 -83.11
C ILE A 839 -18.90 -55.64 -82.75
N PRO A 840 -19.16 -54.74 -83.72
CA PRO A 840 -19.43 -53.34 -83.42
C PRO A 840 -20.58 -53.21 -82.41
N ARG A 841 -20.44 -52.34 -81.41
CA ARG A 841 -21.43 -52.18 -80.33
C ARG A 841 -22.81 -51.81 -80.87
N GLU A 842 -22.85 -51.09 -81.98
CA GLU A 842 -24.05 -50.62 -82.68
C GLU A 842 -24.86 -51.77 -83.27
N ARG A 843 -24.22 -52.91 -83.55
CA ARG A 843 -24.87 -54.13 -84.06
C ARG A 843 -25.45 -55.00 -82.95
N VAL A 844 -25.46 -54.54 -81.70
CA VAL A 844 -26.01 -55.27 -80.55
C VAL A 844 -27.03 -54.39 -79.82
N VAL A 845 -28.27 -54.85 -79.75
CA VAL A 845 -29.35 -54.20 -79.00
C VAL A 845 -29.63 -55.03 -77.75
N ILE A 846 -29.46 -54.41 -76.58
CA ILE A 846 -29.68 -55.05 -75.29
C ILE A 846 -31.09 -54.69 -74.82
N ASN A 847 -31.90 -55.71 -74.52
CA ASN A 847 -33.29 -55.59 -74.08
C ASN A 847 -33.41 -56.01 -72.59
N ARG A 848 -34.43 -56.83 -72.25
CA ARG A 848 -34.76 -57.21 -70.88
C ARG A 848 -33.67 -58.04 -70.21
N LYS A 849 -33.53 -57.87 -68.89
CA LYS A 849 -32.66 -58.69 -68.04
C LYS A 849 -33.17 -60.13 -67.97
N LEU A 850 -32.28 -61.12 -68.18
CA LEU A 850 -32.58 -62.55 -68.08
C LEU A 850 -32.10 -63.15 -66.75
N GLY A 851 -30.97 -62.68 -66.23
CA GLY A 851 -30.40 -63.21 -64.99
C GLY A 851 -29.15 -62.46 -64.54
N THR A 852 -28.65 -62.78 -63.35
CA THR A 852 -27.41 -62.23 -62.78
C THR A 852 -26.50 -63.35 -62.32
N GLY A 853 -25.20 -63.24 -62.63
CA GLY A 853 -24.16 -64.16 -62.19
C GLY A 853 -22.99 -63.42 -61.53
N ALA A 854 -21.94 -64.18 -61.19
CA ALA A 854 -20.77 -63.68 -60.46
C ALA A 854 -20.07 -62.49 -61.14
N PHE A 855 -19.96 -62.52 -62.48
CA PHE A 855 -19.23 -61.50 -63.26
C PHE A 855 -20.12 -60.40 -63.84
N GLY A 856 -21.44 -60.41 -63.59
CA GLY A 856 -22.32 -59.38 -64.15
C GLY A 856 -23.74 -59.84 -64.45
N THR A 857 -24.40 -59.11 -65.34
CA THR A 857 -25.82 -59.32 -65.65
C THR A 857 -25.96 -59.82 -67.08
N VAL A 858 -26.82 -60.82 -67.28
CA VAL A 858 -27.18 -61.36 -68.59
C VAL A 858 -28.51 -60.76 -69.01
N TYR A 859 -28.55 -60.21 -70.22
CA TYR A 859 -29.72 -59.62 -70.86
C TYR A 859 -30.08 -60.40 -72.12
N GLY A 860 -31.35 -60.36 -72.51
CA GLY A 860 -31.80 -60.79 -73.82
C GLY A 860 -31.66 -59.60 -74.76
N GLY A 861 -31.39 -59.86 -76.03
CA GLY A 861 -31.14 -58.82 -77.00
C GLY A 861 -31.26 -59.32 -78.43
N HIS A 862 -30.94 -58.45 -79.37
CA HIS A 862 -30.78 -58.80 -80.77
C HIS A 862 -29.39 -58.37 -81.23
N ALA A 863 -28.75 -59.19 -82.07
CA ALA A 863 -27.48 -58.83 -82.69
C ALA A 863 -27.50 -59.10 -84.19
N LEU A 864 -26.89 -58.20 -84.95
CA LEU A 864 -26.64 -58.35 -86.37
C LEU A 864 -25.26 -58.99 -86.57
N LEU A 865 -25.24 -60.32 -86.67
CA LEU A 865 -24.00 -61.12 -86.71
C LEU A 865 -23.36 -61.15 -88.12
N ALA A 866 -24.16 -60.98 -89.17
CA ALA A 866 -23.71 -60.84 -90.56
C ALA A 866 -24.75 -60.01 -91.33
N GLU A 867 -24.32 -59.18 -92.29
CA GLU A 867 -25.21 -58.22 -92.99
C GLU A 867 -26.30 -58.89 -93.84
N ASP A 868 -26.08 -60.14 -94.24
CA ASP A 868 -26.95 -60.96 -95.08
C ASP A 868 -28.00 -61.78 -94.29
N ARG A 869 -27.88 -61.89 -92.96
CA ARG A 869 -28.70 -62.80 -92.12
C ARG A 869 -29.73 -62.13 -91.21
N GLY A 870 -29.81 -60.79 -91.23
CA GLY A 870 -30.75 -60.03 -90.41
C GLY A 870 -30.49 -60.12 -88.90
N TRP A 871 -31.34 -59.46 -88.10
CA TRP A 871 -31.20 -59.41 -86.65
C TRP A 871 -31.56 -60.76 -86.00
N SER A 872 -30.64 -61.34 -85.24
CA SER A 872 -30.82 -62.61 -84.52
C SER A 872 -31.01 -62.39 -83.03
N ALA A 873 -31.88 -63.16 -82.38
CA ALA A 873 -32.05 -63.12 -80.92
C ALA A 873 -30.79 -63.68 -80.22
N VAL A 874 -30.28 -62.96 -79.22
CA VAL A 874 -29.03 -63.28 -78.52
C VAL A 874 -29.16 -63.05 -77.00
N ALA A 875 -28.31 -63.72 -76.23
CA ALA A 875 -28.05 -63.40 -74.84
C ALA A 875 -26.76 -62.56 -74.74
N VAL A 876 -26.81 -61.44 -74.00
CA VAL A 876 -25.71 -60.50 -73.83
C VAL A 876 -25.31 -60.44 -72.36
N LYS A 877 -24.13 -60.95 -72.02
CA LYS A 877 -23.56 -60.85 -70.66
C LYS A 877 -22.70 -59.60 -70.59
N THR A 878 -23.05 -58.66 -69.72
CA THR A 878 -22.33 -57.39 -69.56
C THR A 878 -21.56 -57.37 -68.25
N LEU A 879 -20.33 -56.85 -68.28
CA LEU A 879 -19.56 -56.54 -67.08
C LEU A 879 -20.11 -55.26 -66.40
N LYS A 880 -20.06 -55.19 -65.06
CA LYS A 880 -20.53 -54.01 -64.30
C LYS A 880 -19.65 -52.78 -64.58
N ALA A 881 -20.26 -51.60 -64.65
CA ALA A 881 -19.52 -50.33 -64.71
C ALA A 881 -18.64 -50.18 -63.46
N GLY A 882 -17.35 -49.85 -63.65
CA GLY A 882 -16.38 -49.74 -62.56
C GLY A 882 -15.71 -51.06 -62.12
N ALA A 883 -15.87 -52.15 -62.87
CA ALA A 883 -15.17 -53.41 -62.59
C ALA A 883 -13.64 -53.24 -62.61
N THR A 884 -12.97 -53.89 -61.66
CA THR A 884 -11.51 -53.89 -61.51
C THR A 884 -10.82 -54.53 -62.71
N THR A 885 -9.52 -54.24 -62.89
CA THR A 885 -8.73 -54.83 -63.98
C THR A 885 -8.70 -56.36 -63.90
N GLU A 886 -8.71 -56.93 -62.70
CA GLU A 886 -8.74 -58.38 -62.46
C GLU A 886 -10.09 -58.99 -62.90
N GLU A 887 -11.21 -58.37 -62.53
CA GLU A 887 -12.56 -58.80 -62.98
C GLU A 887 -12.73 -58.67 -64.51
N LYS A 888 -12.12 -57.65 -65.14
CA LYS A 888 -12.08 -57.51 -66.61
C LYS A 888 -11.29 -58.65 -67.26
N LEU A 889 -10.17 -59.06 -66.68
CA LEU A 889 -9.34 -60.16 -67.19
C LEU A 889 -10.04 -61.52 -67.04
N ASP A 890 -10.66 -61.78 -65.90
CA ASP A 890 -11.42 -63.01 -65.66
C ASP A 890 -12.62 -63.13 -66.62
N PHE A 891 -13.35 -62.03 -66.85
CA PHE A 891 -14.47 -61.98 -67.80
C PHE A 891 -14.04 -62.30 -69.24
N LEU A 892 -12.90 -61.77 -69.68
CA LEU A 892 -12.37 -62.05 -71.01
C LEU A 892 -11.76 -63.45 -71.12
N SER A 893 -11.17 -63.98 -70.04
CA SER A 893 -10.67 -65.36 -69.97
C SER A 893 -11.80 -66.38 -70.15
N GLU A 894 -12.97 -66.13 -69.55
CA GLU A 894 -14.18 -66.95 -69.75
C GLU A 894 -14.63 -66.93 -71.23
N ALA A 895 -14.66 -65.74 -71.85
CA ALA A 895 -14.98 -65.60 -73.27
C ALA A 895 -13.97 -66.33 -74.17
N GLU A 896 -12.68 -66.28 -73.83
CA GLU A 896 -11.61 -66.99 -74.55
C GLU A 896 -11.78 -68.51 -74.49
N ALA A 897 -12.16 -69.05 -73.32
CA ALA A 897 -12.46 -70.47 -73.17
C ALA A 897 -13.65 -70.90 -74.04
N MET A 898 -14.71 -70.08 -74.09
CA MET A 898 -15.92 -70.37 -74.87
C MET A 898 -15.68 -70.48 -76.38
N LYS A 899 -14.66 -69.80 -76.94
CA LYS A 899 -14.31 -69.88 -78.37
C LYS A 899 -14.01 -71.29 -78.85
N ARG A 900 -13.55 -72.16 -77.95
CA ARG A 900 -13.12 -73.53 -78.28
C ARG A 900 -14.28 -74.51 -78.40
N PHE A 901 -15.49 -74.09 -78.04
CA PHE A 901 -16.66 -74.97 -78.01
C PHE A 901 -17.64 -74.59 -79.14
N ASP A 902 -17.76 -75.47 -80.13
CA ASP A 902 -18.86 -75.47 -81.10
C ASP A 902 -19.51 -76.85 -81.10
N HIS A 903 -20.51 -77.02 -80.21
CA HIS A 903 -21.18 -78.29 -80.01
C HIS A 903 -22.68 -78.06 -79.81
N LYS A 904 -23.51 -78.96 -80.33
CA LYS A 904 -24.99 -78.82 -80.30
C LYS A 904 -25.61 -78.72 -78.90
N ASN A 905 -24.88 -79.15 -77.86
CA ASN A 905 -25.33 -79.16 -76.45
C ASN A 905 -24.58 -78.14 -75.57
N VAL A 906 -23.77 -77.25 -76.16
CA VAL A 906 -23.02 -76.22 -75.41
C VAL A 906 -23.40 -74.85 -75.99
N VAL A 907 -23.78 -73.91 -75.13
CA VAL A 907 -24.14 -72.55 -75.55
C VAL A 907 -22.94 -71.91 -76.25
N ARG A 908 -23.15 -71.50 -77.50
CA ARG A 908 -22.09 -70.97 -78.34
C ARG A 908 -21.89 -69.48 -78.10
N LEU A 909 -20.62 -69.07 -78.07
CA LEU A 909 -20.25 -67.66 -78.18
C LEU A 909 -20.46 -67.22 -79.63
N LEU A 910 -21.19 -66.13 -79.84
CA LEU A 910 -21.46 -65.55 -81.16
C LEU A 910 -20.59 -64.33 -81.44
N GLY A 911 -20.15 -63.62 -80.39
CA GLY A 911 -19.20 -62.53 -80.50
C GLY A 911 -18.93 -61.84 -79.17
N VAL A 912 -18.10 -60.80 -79.22
CA VAL A 912 -17.72 -59.98 -78.08
C VAL A 912 -17.75 -58.51 -78.47
N VAL A 913 -17.97 -57.63 -77.50
CA VAL A 913 -17.76 -56.20 -77.64
C VAL A 913 -16.74 -55.81 -76.58
N THR A 914 -15.52 -55.50 -77.02
CA THR A 914 -14.40 -55.19 -76.11
C THR A 914 -13.83 -53.80 -76.34
N LYS A 915 -14.12 -53.18 -77.50
CA LYS A 915 -13.62 -51.85 -77.87
C LYS A 915 -14.37 -50.69 -77.20
N THR A 916 -15.58 -50.91 -76.71
CA THR A 916 -16.42 -49.87 -76.08
C THR A 916 -17.07 -50.42 -74.82
N GLU A 917 -17.39 -49.54 -73.87
CA GLU A 917 -18.13 -49.93 -72.67
C GLU A 917 -19.66 -49.88 -72.91
N PRO A 918 -20.44 -50.79 -72.29
CA PRO A 918 -19.99 -51.87 -71.43
C PRO A 918 -19.38 -53.03 -72.24
N VAL A 919 -18.27 -53.59 -71.74
CA VAL A 919 -17.68 -54.81 -72.31
C VAL A 919 -18.67 -55.96 -72.14
N CYS A 920 -18.96 -56.68 -73.23
CA CYS A 920 -19.95 -57.76 -73.19
C CYS A 920 -19.61 -58.94 -74.10
N THR A 921 -20.14 -60.12 -73.75
CA THR A 921 -20.13 -61.31 -74.59
C THR A 921 -21.54 -61.56 -75.14
N VAL A 922 -21.62 -61.87 -76.43
CA VAL A 922 -22.85 -62.15 -77.17
C VAL A 922 -22.92 -63.65 -77.42
N MET A 923 -23.99 -64.31 -77.00
CA MET A 923 -24.16 -65.76 -77.01
C MET A 923 -25.52 -66.14 -77.61
N GLU A 924 -25.69 -67.41 -77.97
CA GLU A 924 -26.98 -67.93 -78.42
C GLU A 924 -28.07 -67.72 -77.36
N PHE A 925 -29.26 -67.29 -77.82
CA PHE A 925 -30.40 -67.13 -76.94
C PHE A 925 -31.13 -68.46 -76.76
N MET A 926 -31.23 -68.91 -75.51
CA MET A 926 -31.91 -70.13 -75.13
C MET A 926 -33.37 -69.81 -74.77
N LEU A 927 -34.31 -70.24 -75.61
CA LEU A 927 -35.71 -69.81 -75.55
C LEU A 927 -36.39 -70.23 -74.24
N TYR A 928 -36.04 -71.41 -73.71
CA TYR A 928 -36.68 -71.98 -72.53
C TYR A 928 -35.93 -71.72 -71.22
N GLY A 929 -34.89 -70.87 -71.25
CA GLY A 929 -34.11 -70.50 -70.07
C GLY A 929 -33.07 -71.55 -69.68
N ASP A 930 -32.60 -71.54 -68.44
CA ASP A 930 -31.60 -72.51 -68.00
C ASP A 930 -32.20 -73.91 -67.79
N LEU A 931 -31.39 -74.93 -68.11
CA LEU A 931 -31.80 -76.33 -68.05
C LEU A 931 -32.33 -76.74 -66.67
N LYS A 932 -31.77 -76.19 -65.57
CA LYS A 932 -32.23 -76.51 -64.21
C LYS A 932 -33.68 -76.07 -64.02
N ASN A 933 -34.00 -74.82 -64.32
CA ASN A 933 -35.36 -74.31 -64.20
C ASN A 933 -36.31 -74.98 -65.20
N TYR A 934 -35.85 -75.29 -66.40
CA TYR A 934 -36.63 -76.05 -67.38
C TYR A 934 -37.03 -77.44 -66.88
N LEU A 935 -36.08 -78.20 -66.29
CA LEU A 935 -36.34 -79.54 -65.74
C LEU A 935 -37.21 -79.47 -64.48
N LEU A 936 -36.99 -78.50 -63.60
CA LEU A 936 -37.82 -78.29 -62.41
C LEU A 936 -39.27 -77.95 -62.80
N ALA A 937 -39.47 -77.08 -63.78
CA ALA A 937 -40.78 -76.70 -64.30
C ALA A 937 -41.50 -77.82 -65.02
N ARG A 938 -40.84 -78.95 -65.33
CA ARG A 938 -41.45 -80.12 -65.99
C ARG A 938 -41.42 -81.38 -65.14
N ARG A 939 -40.97 -81.28 -63.89
CA ARG A 939 -40.90 -82.40 -62.92
C ARG A 939 -42.25 -83.10 -62.71
N HIS A 940 -43.35 -82.36 -62.83
CA HIS A 940 -44.71 -82.90 -62.71
C HIS A 940 -45.16 -83.75 -63.91
N LEU A 941 -44.56 -83.56 -65.09
CA LEU A 941 -44.82 -84.39 -66.27
C LEU A 941 -44.15 -85.78 -66.18
N ALA A 942 -43.17 -85.94 -65.29
CA ALA A 942 -42.46 -87.19 -65.06
C ALA A 942 -43.05 -88.04 -63.91
N MET A 943 -44.03 -87.52 -63.16
CA MET A 943 -44.57 -88.14 -61.93
C MET A 943 -46.04 -88.60 -62.05
N GLY A 944 -46.58 -88.75 -63.26
CA GLY A 944 -47.94 -89.24 -63.50
C GLY A 944 -48.04 -90.20 -64.68
N SER A 945 -48.12 -91.51 -64.40
CA SER A 945 -48.76 -92.49 -65.28
C SER A 945 -50.03 -92.97 -64.57
N GLY A 946 -51.19 -92.61 -65.12
CA GLY A 946 -52.51 -93.05 -64.64
C GLY A 946 -53.66 -92.27 -65.28
N GLU A 947 -54.04 -92.68 -66.49
CA GLU A 947 -55.41 -92.64 -67.10
C GLU A 947 -56.09 -91.26 -67.33
N GLU A 948 -56.67 -90.89 -68.47
CA GLU A 948 -56.87 -91.48 -69.81
C GLU A 948 -57.15 -90.32 -70.82
N GLU A 949 -56.96 -90.67 -72.09
CA GLU A 949 -56.79 -89.95 -73.36
C GLU A 949 -57.83 -88.90 -73.83
N SER A 950 -57.35 -87.91 -74.59
CA SER A 950 -58.03 -87.36 -75.79
C SER A 950 -57.06 -86.58 -76.69
N GLU A 951 -56.73 -87.17 -77.84
CA GLU A 951 -56.37 -86.57 -79.14
C GLU A 951 -55.20 -85.58 -79.27
N GLY A 952 -54.12 -86.07 -79.89
CA GLY A 952 -53.63 -85.55 -81.16
C GLY A 952 -52.98 -84.16 -81.18
N ARG A 953 -51.68 -84.09 -80.85
CA ARG A 953 -50.74 -83.15 -81.50
C ARG A 953 -49.31 -83.65 -81.35
N GLU A 954 -48.60 -83.67 -82.47
CA GLU A 954 -47.20 -84.07 -82.60
C GLU A 954 -46.33 -83.51 -81.46
N VAL A 955 -45.58 -84.40 -80.82
CA VAL A 955 -44.43 -83.99 -80.01
C VAL A 955 -43.41 -83.43 -80.99
N ASP A 956 -43.38 -82.10 -81.12
CA ASP A 956 -42.29 -81.40 -81.78
C ASP A 956 -40.99 -81.86 -81.10
N GLU A 957 -40.20 -82.68 -81.80
CA GLU A 957 -38.86 -83.05 -81.37
C GLU A 957 -38.12 -81.75 -81.05
N ALA A 958 -37.88 -81.51 -79.75
CA ALA A 958 -37.12 -80.35 -79.31
C ALA A 958 -35.67 -80.53 -79.78
N SER A 959 -35.38 -80.00 -80.97
CA SER A 959 -34.03 -79.90 -81.50
C SER A 959 -33.12 -79.27 -80.42
N PRO A 960 -31.93 -79.82 -80.16
CA PRO A 960 -31.05 -79.41 -79.05
C PRO A 960 -30.68 -77.92 -79.00
N ARG A 961 -30.92 -77.17 -80.08
CA ARG A 961 -30.67 -75.72 -80.17
C ARG A 961 -31.85 -74.83 -79.78
N ARG A 962 -32.94 -75.38 -79.22
CA ARG A 962 -34.00 -74.59 -78.53
C ARG A 962 -33.92 -74.65 -76.99
N LEU A 963 -32.89 -75.34 -76.48
CA LEU A 963 -32.33 -75.49 -75.13
C LEU A 963 -32.19 -74.28 -74.20
#